data_AF-A0A6C0AMX6-F1
#
_entry.id   AF-A0A6C0AMX6-F1
#
_cell.length_a   1.000
_cell.length_b   1.000
_cell.length_c   1.000
_cell.angle_alpha   90.00
_cell.angle_beta   90.00
_cell.angle_gamma   90.00
#
_symmetry.space_group_name_H-M   'P 1'
#
loop_
_entity.id
_entity.type
_entity.pdbx_description
1 polymer ?
#
loop_
_entity_poly.entity_id
_entity_poly.type
_entity_poly.pdbx_seq_one_letter_code
_entity_poly.pdbx_strand_id
1 'polypeptide(L)'
;MEKYYKLNLIKIDNDFYKNDIDFQIIEWWAQDEEDEDENDTEEISENDDNKINSSYVIRCFGVTKTGISITCKITNFKPFYYIKVPDTFNRVHLHHFLKYIESGYMLRNFKNPLAKENGKFLSSIVEKKDLFGFRNGKRYKYVKLVFNNYSALMKSRYLFKKAITIENVTKKPTKFKLYESNFEPFMRYCHIKDILMAGWVRLPKGKFKSTQDTSTTQVEVEIDKRDIVSLREYQDMANFLQASWDIEVYSYDRTFPDPKFSVKNNGEIIYPNEIFQIATTYKYTNSSDVLVKHLLTLKRCEPIDNPNVIVEECKNEKELIKRWCEIISKMDPDIFYTYNGDSFDCIYLIERAVLCGLASKKKSGSKTVYSGSILSVLSRLTIKQAEIKEEYFSSSAYGDSKFNRIYIPGRLNYDLLIHYKRGMKKYSSYKLDNIASEILKQNKHDVSAKDMFNLYERGLPEDIKRIGEYCIQDTVLLQKLVDKQLILTNIMQLANVTFVPIGFLTTRGQTIKVFSQILRKARQMDFLVPHTNFNEDSYSITVKMKELDVFTDEDIGQYIEIDLGNVKTADGSKTIRKTINAKVSEVIDETTVIILSDTEIFEEYYNRKLKYRRQEHLVSRLFTNDDETDNSFTGATVLEPVTGMYLDDNIAVLDFASLYPTIMISRNLCYSTFVLDEKYLNSPDVNYETIAWNDNIEYKLKHKCEAIGKSGKTKGEICGKQAYFEIDNKYYCRIHDLNKKSRSSDEKFQKRNVDYKYTIVQPHKDKETGDVVNKGVLPALLEELYAERKRVKREMVKAAADGNKLLESILDSTQLAIKVSLKN
;
A
#
# COMPACT_ATOMS: atom_id res chain seq x y z
N MET A 1 -27.85 -22.41 -16.02
CA MET A 1 -26.76 -22.11 -15.05
C MET A 1 -26.69 -23.06 -13.85
N GLU A 2 -27.81 -23.52 -13.29
CA GLU A 2 -27.85 -24.19 -11.98
C GLU A 2 -26.90 -25.39 -11.78
N LYS A 3 -26.69 -26.22 -12.82
CA LYS A 3 -25.74 -27.33 -12.76
C LYS A 3 -24.29 -26.93 -12.47
N TYR A 4 -23.92 -25.67 -12.72
CA TYR A 4 -22.56 -25.15 -12.54
C TYR A 4 -22.36 -24.40 -11.22
N TYR A 5 -23.43 -24.14 -10.45
CA TYR A 5 -23.30 -23.48 -9.15
C TYR A 5 -22.39 -24.28 -8.22
N LYS A 6 -21.55 -23.58 -7.45
CA LYS A 6 -20.46 -24.24 -6.70
C LYS A 6 -21.00 -25.30 -5.74
N LEU A 7 -22.11 -25.02 -5.06
CA LEU A 7 -22.78 -25.98 -4.16
C LEU A 7 -23.29 -27.26 -4.84
N ASN A 8 -23.56 -27.19 -6.15
CA ASN A 8 -24.01 -28.34 -6.95
C ASN A 8 -22.82 -29.11 -7.53
N LEU A 9 -21.75 -28.40 -7.91
CA LEU A 9 -20.57 -28.97 -8.55
C LEU A 9 -19.57 -29.57 -7.56
N ILE A 10 -19.36 -28.93 -6.41
CA ILE A 10 -18.37 -29.31 -5.39
C ILE A 10 -19.11 -29.63 -4.10
N LYS A 11 -19.13 -30.92 -3.74
CA LYS A 11 -19.75 -31.39 -2.49
C LYS A 11 -18.72 -31.42 -1.36
N ILE A 12 -19.20 -31.17 -0.15
CA ILE A 12 -18.41 -31.28 1.07
C ILE A 12 -18.58 -32.71 1.60
N ASP A 13 -17.47 -33.37 1.93
CA ASP A 13 -17.50 -34.72 2.48
C ASP A 13 -18.10 -34.73 3.90
N ASN A 14 -18.78 -35.83 4.26
CA ASN A 14 -19.47 -35.95 5.56
C ASN A 14 -18.51 -35.90 6.76
N ASP A 15 -17.24 -36.22 6.56
CA ASP A 15 -16.19 -36.20 7.58
C ASP A 15 -15.29 -34.96 7.49
N PHE A 16 -15.61 -33.98 6.63
CA PHE A 16 -14.81 -32.77 6.42
C PHE A 16 -14.42 -32.06 7.74
N TYR A 17 -15.39 -31.83 8.62
CA TYR A 17 -15.16 -31.20 9.93
C TYR A 17 -14.49 -32.13 10.97
N LYS A 18 -14.32 -33.42 10.65
CA LYS A 18 -13.65 -34.41 11.49
C LYS A 18 -12.16 -34.56 11.13
N ASN A 19 -11.67 -33.84 10.13
CA ASN A 19 -10.30 -33.90 9.64
C ASN A 19 -9.62 -32.52 9.78
N ASP A 20 -8.32 -32.47 9.51
CA ASP A 20 -7.60 -31.22 9.32
C ASP A 20 -8.12 -30.52 8.06
N ILE A 21 -8.29 -29.19 8.11
CA ILE A 21 -8.70 -28.41 6.94
C ILE A 21 -7.49 -27.68 6.38
N ASP A 22 -7.04 -28.11 5.20
CA ASP A 22 -5.97 -27.46 4.44
C ASP A 22 -6.56 -26.62 3.31
N PHE A 23 -6.20 -25.34 3.26
CA PHE A 23 -6.65 -24.45 2.21
C PHE A 23 -5.62 -23.38 1.86
N GLN A 24 -5.68 -22.91 0.62
CA GLN A 24 -4.80 -21.85 0.13
C GLN A 24 -5.52 -20.50 0.19
N ILE A 25 -4.87 -19.53 0.79
CA ILE A 25 -5.42 -18.18 0.98
C ILE A 25 -5.33 -17.39 -0.32
N ILE A 26 -6.39 -16.63 -0.64
CA ILE A 26 -6.42 -15.68 -1.75
C ILE A 26 -6.64 -14.23 -1.28
N GLU A 27 -7.35 -14.04 -0.16
CA GLU A 27 -7.68 -12.72 0.35
C GLU A 27 -7.68 -12.66 1.88
N TRP A 28 -7.34 -11.48 2.40
CA TRP A 28 -7.42 -11.13 3.81
C TRP A 28 -8.39 -9.97 3.99
N TRP A 29 -9.23 -10.06 5.02
CA TRP A 29 -10.09 -8.98 5.46
C TRP A 29 -9.94 -8.80 6.97
N ALA A 30 -9.47 -7.64 7.39
CA ALA A 30 -9.29 -7.35 8.81
C ALA A 30 -9.82 -5.96 9.13
N GLN A 31 -10.68 -5.88 10.15
CA GLN A 31 -11.36 -4.66 10.56
C GLN A 31 -11.78 -4.75 12.03
N ASP A 32 -12.23 -3.62 12.58
CA ASP A 32 -12.90 -3.61 13.88
C ASP A 32 -14.37 -3.99 13.69
N GLU A 33 -14.89 -4.86 14.55
CA GLU A 33 -16.29 -5.33 14.55
C GLU A 33 -16.90 -5.12 15.93
N GLU A 34 -18.17 -4.71 15.98
CA GLU A 34 -18.89 -4.49 17.24
C GLU A 34 -19.06 -5.81 17.99
N ASP A 35 -18.84 -5.79 19.30
CA ASP A 35 -18.99 -6.97 20.14
C ASP A 35 -20.47 -7.16 20.48
N GLU A 36 -21.09 -8.24 20.00
CA GLU A 36 -22.52 -8.55 20.25
C GLU A 36 -22.80 -9.09 21.67
N ASP A 37 -21.76 -9.49 22.42
CA ASP A 37 -21.85 -10.35 23.61
C ASP A 37 -21.32 -9.72 24.93
N GLU A 38 -21.71 -8.49 25.29
CA GLU A 38 -21.56 -8.00 26.68
C GLU A 38 -22.90 -7.56 27.25
N ASN A 39 -23.76 -8.54 27.56
CA ASN A 39 -24.97 -8.35 28.36
C ASN A 39 -24.80 -8.77 29.83
N ASP A 40 -23.57 -8.85 30.37
CA ASP A 40 -23.34 -9.32 31.74
C ASP A 40 -22.56 -8.34 32.65
N THR A 41 -23.32 -7.73 33.57
CA THR A 41 -23.05 -7.66 35.03
C THR A 41 -21.96 -6.75 35.63
N GLU A 42 -21.60 -5.62 35.03
CA GLU A 42 -20.99 -4.51 35.80
C GLU A 42 -21.91 -3.29 35.81
N GLU A 43 -22.18 -2.72 37.00
CA GLU A 43 -23.06 -1.56 37.20
C GLU A 43 -22.75 -0.44 36.19
N ILE A 44 -23.61 -0.29 35.18
CA ILE A 44 -23.43 0.68 34.10
C ILE A 44 -23.84 2.07 34.61
N SER A 45 -22.91 3.02 34.59
CA SER A 45 -23.26 4.44 34.69
C SER A 45 -23.87 4.90 33.36
N GLU A 46 -24.98 5.66 33.40
CA GLU A 46 -25.74 6.17 32.22
C GLU A 46 -24.90 6.95 31.16
N ASN A 47 -23.62 7.24 31.43
CA ASN A 47 -22.70 7.91 30.51
C ASN A 47 -21.89 6.97 29.58
N ASP A 48 -21.93 5.64 29.76
CA ASP A 48 -21.08 4.69 29.02
C ASP A 48 -21.73 4.03 27.78
N ASP A 49 -23.04 4.15 27.60
CA ASP A 49 -23.79 3.51 26.49
C ASP A 49 -23.42 4.03 25.09
N ASN A 50 -22.75 5.18 24.99
CA ASN A 50 -22.37 5.80 23.71
C ASN A 50 -20.90 5.54 23.29
N LYS A 51 -20.15 4.71 24.02
CA LYS A 51 -18.74 4.42 23.69
C LYS A 51 -18.63 3.25 22.71
N ILE A 52 -17.65 3.35 21.82
CA ILE A 52 -17.31 2.31 20.84
C ILE A 52 -16.85 1.06 21.60
N ASN A 53 -17.62 -0.03 21.46
CA ASN A 53 -17.29 -1.36 21.93
C ASN A 53 -17.07 -2.29 20.74
N SER A 54 -15.82 -2.42 20.31
CA SER A 54 -15.45 -3.23 19.16
C SER A 54 -14.11 -3.92 19.37
N SER A 55 -13.96 -5.06 18.71
CA SER A 55 -12.76 -5.87 18.69
C SER A 55 -12.19 -6.03 17.28
N TYR A 56 -10.86 -6.12 17.19
CA TYR A 56 -10.19 -6.35 15.92
C TYR A 56 -10.32 -7.80 15.48
N VAL A 57 -10.92 -8.03 14.32
CA VAL A 57 -11.13 -9.37 13.75
C VAL A 57 -10.33 -9.53 12.47
N ILE A 58 -9.67 -10.68 12.32
CA ILE A 58 -8.96 -11.07 11.11
C ILE A 58 -9.75 -12.21 10.45
N ARG A 59 -10.07 -12.08 9.16
CA ARG A 59 -10.57 -13.17 8.33
C ARG A 59 -9.62 -13.40 7.16
N CYS A 60 -9.40 -14.66 6.82
CA CYS A 60 -8.81 -15.04 5.55
C CYS A 60 -9.80 -15.89 4.76
N PHE A 61 -9.77 -15.71 3.44
CA PHE A 61 -10.58 -16.43 2.48
C PHE A 61 -9.68 -17.25 1.59
N GLY A 62 -10.15 -18.43 1.24
CA GLY A 62 -9.38 -19.31 0.38
C GLY A 62 -10.15 -20.54 -0.01
N VAL A 63 -9.41 -21.49 -0.58
CA VAL A 63 -10.00 -22.66 -1.22
C VAL A 63 -9.16 -23.90 -0.92
N THR A 64 -9.81 -25.02 -0.68
CA THR A 64 -9.13 -26.32 -0.57
C THR A 64 -8.55 -26.77 -1.92
N LYS A 65 -7.77 -27.84 -1.91
CA LYS A 65 -7.27 -28.47 -3.16
C LYS A 65 -8.41 -28.91 -4.09
N THR A 66 -9.56 -29.30 -3.53
CA THR A 66 -10.73 -29.76 -4.29
C THR A 66 -11.61 -28.62 -4.81
N GLY A 67 -11.45 -27.39 -4.30
CA GLY A 67 -12.24 -26.23 -4.72
C GLY A 67 -13.32 -25.79 -3.72
N ILE A 68 -13.33 -26.33 -2.49
CA ILE A 68 -14.27 -25.92 -1.44
C ILE A 68 -13.90 -24.52 -0.94
N SER A 69 -14.81 -23.55 -1.02
CA SER A 69 -14.57 -22.20 -0.52
C SER A 69 -14.69 -22.11 1.00
N ILE A 70 -13.70 -21.47 1.61
CA ILE A 70 -13.56 -21.35 3.07
C ILE A 70 -13.42 -19.88 3.46
N THR A 71 -14.20 -19.50 4.48
CA THR A 71 -13.96 -18.32 5.30
C THR A 71 -13.45 -18.75 6.66
N CYS A 72 -12.27 -18.28 7.05
CA CYS A 72 -11.66 -18.58 8.34
C CYS A 72 -11.52 -17.31 9.17
N LYS A 73 -12.28 -17.21 10.26
CA LYS A 73 -12.19 -16.16 11.28
C LYS A 73 -11.11 -16.52 12.29
N ILE A 74 -10.10 -15.66 12.41
CA ILE A 74 -8.98 -15.83 13.34
C ILE A 74 -9.19 -14.90 14.54
N THR A 75 -9.41 -15.48 15.71
CA THR A 75 -9.76 -14.75 16.92
C THR A 75 -8.55 -14.46 17.82
N ASN A 76 -8.77 -13.59 18.82
CA ASN A 76 -7.84 -13.27 19.90
C ASN A 76 -6.52 -12.60 19.49
N PHE A 77 -6.36 -12.15 18.24
CA PHE A 77 -5.23 -11.28 17.86
C PHE A 77 -5.53 -9.82 18.18
N LYS A 78 -4.67 -9.20 19.01
CA LYS A 78 -4.85 -7.83 19.49
C LYS A 78 -3.83 -6.91 18.81
N PRO A 79 -4.25 -5.79 18.19
CA PRO A 79 -3.34 -4.82 17.59
C PRO A 79 -2.33 -4.25 18.59
N PHE A 80 -1.08 -4.02 18.17
CA PHE A 80 -0.08 -3.38 19.02
C PHE A 80 1.00 -2.65 18.23
N TYR A 81 1.66 -1.69 18.89
CA TYR A 81 2.92 -1.08 18.45
C TYR A 81 3.85 -0.82 19.64
N TYR A 82 5.04 -0.27 19.39
CA TYR A 82 6.04 -0.04 20.42
C TYR A 82 6.37 1.45 20.60
N ILE A 83 6.66 1.84 21.83
CA ILE A 83 7.12 3.20 22.18
C ILE A 83 8.44 3.08 22.93
N LYS A 84 9.49 3.76 22.45
CA LYS A 84 10.78 3.79 23.15
C LYS A 84 10.68 4.62 24.41
N VAL A 85 11.19 4.09 25.53
CA VAL A 85 11.18 4.75 26.84
C VAL A 85 12.58 4.77 27.46
N PRO A 86 12.86 5.65 28.43
CA PRO A 86 14.15 5.68 29.12
C PRO A 86 14.49 4.35 29.81
N ASP A 87 15.79 4.07 29.97
CA ASP A 87 16.26 2.83 30.62
C ASP A 87 15.82 2.76 32.11
N THR A 88 15.52 3.90 32.73
CA THR A 88 14.95 4.01 34.10
C THR A 88 13.45 3.71 34.18
N PHE A 89 12.77 3.48 33.06
CA PHE A 89 11.34 3.20 33.02
C PHE A 89 11.04 1.84 33.68
N ASN A 90 10.02 1.80 34.54
CA ASN A 90 9.70 0.65 35.39
C ASN A 90 8.18 0.37 35.40
N ARG A 91 7.73 -0.62 36.18
CA ARG A 91 6.31 -1.03 36.22
C ARG A 91 5.37 0.05 36.78
N VAL A 92 5.83 0.88 37.71
CA VAL A 92 5.03 1.99 38.25
C VAL A 92 4.84 3.05 37.17
N HIS A 93 5.91 3.42 36.48
CA HIS A 93 5.83 4.32 35.32
C HIS A 93 4.90 3.77 34.24
N LEU A 94 4.96 2.45 33.96
CA LEU A 94 4.05 1.80 33.01
C LEU A 94 2.59 2.00 33.38
N HIS A 95 2.23 1.76 34.64
CA HIS A 95 0.85 1.90 35.11
C HIS A 95 0.31 3.32 34.90
N HIS A 96 1.06 4.34 35.32
CA HIS A 96 0.67 5.75 35.10
C HIS A 96 0.63 6.10 33.61
N PHE A 97 1.55 5.58 32.81
CA PHE A 97 1.61 5.78 31.37
C PHE A 97 0.38 5.20 30.66
N LEU A 98 -0.03 3.97 31.00
CA LEU A 98 -1.21 3.32 30.42
C LEU A 98 -2.50 4.04 30.84
N LYS A 99 -2.61 4.46 32.11
CA LYS A 99 -3.74 5.28 32.58
C LYS A 99 -3.87 6.59 31.82
N TYR A 100 -2.77 7.30 31.60
CA TYR A 100 -2.76 8.53 30.81
C TYR A 100 -3.30 8.32 29.39
N ILE A 101 -2.86 7.23 28.73
CA ILE A 101 -3.32 6.87 27.39
C ILE A 101 -4.82 6.57 27.38
N GLU A 102 -5.28 5.73 28.31
CA GLU A 102 -6.69 5.31 28.43
C GLU A 102 -7.60 6.52 28.67
N SER A 103 -7.18 7.48 29.51
CA SER A 103 -7.90 8.75 29.74
C SER A 103 -7.71 9.81 28.65
N GLY A 104 -6.88 9.53 27.65
CA GLY A 104 -6.51 10.50 26.62
C GLY A 104 -7.71 10.93 25.76
N TYR A 105 -7.80 12.22 25.44
CA TYR A 105 -8.89 12.78 24.64
C TYR A 105 -9.15 12.00 23.33
N MET A 106 -8.09 11.51 22.67
CA MET A 106 -8.19 10.72 21.44
C MET A 106 -8.89 9.37 21.60
N LEU A 107 -8.91 8.84 22.82
CA LEU A 107 -9.44 7.51 23.16
C LEU A 107 -10.70 7.55 24.04
N ARG A 108 -11.18 8.74 24.45
CA ARG A 108 -12.33 8.90 25.34
C ARG A 108 -13.63 8.25 24.84
N ASN A 109 -13.78 8.09 23.53
CA ASN A 109 -14.96 7.51 22.90
C ASN A 109 -14.92 5.98 22.83
N PHE A 110 -13.90 5.31 23.37
CA PHE A 110 -13.78 3.85 23.36
C PHE A 110 -14.01 3.32 24.78
N LYS A 111 -14.81 2.26 24.94
CA LYS A 111 -15.13 1.67 26.25
C LYS A 111 -13.86 1.12 26.91
N ASN A 112 -13.14 0.26 26.18
CA ASN A 112 -11.90 -0.39 26.62
C ASN A 112 -10.82 -0.32 25.52
N PRO A 113 -10.15 0.83 25.31
CA PRO A 113 -9.22 0.99 24.19
C PRO A 113 -7.97 0.09 24.31
N LEU A 114 -7.44 -0.05 25.52
CA LEU A 114 -6.27 -0.89 25.82
C LEU A 114 -6.73 -2.30 26.22
N ALA A 115 -6.09 -3.32 25.65
CA ALA A 115 -6.47 -4.69 25.93
C ALA A 115 -6.07 -5.11 27.35
N LYS A 116 -7.03 -5.73 28.07
CA LYS A 116 -6.86 -6.29 29.41
C LYS A 116 -7.27 -7.76 29.41
N GLU A 117 -6.66 -8.54 30.29
CA GLU A 117 -7.03 -9.93 30.57
C GLU A 117 -7.06 -10.09 32.11
N ASN A 118 -8.19 -10.55 32.66
CA ASN A 118 -8.43 -10.63 34.11
C ASN A 118 -8.11 -9.31 34.85
N GLY A 119 -8.58 -8.19 34.30
CA GLY A 119 -8.38 -6.84 34.85
C GLY A 119 -6.97 -6.26 34.69
N LYS A 120 -6.00 -7.02 34.14
CA LYS A 120 -4.61 -6.57 33.95
C LYS A 120 -4.34 -6.20 32.51
N PHE A 121 -3.64 -5.09 32.28
CA PHE A 121 -3.22 -4.70 30.93
C PHE A 121 -2.31 -5.75 30.28
N LEU A 122 -2.58 -6.08 29.02
CA LEU A 122 -1.68 -6.89 28.18
C LEU A 122 -0.44 -6.11 27.72
N SER A 123 -0.49 -4.77 27.84
CA SER A 123 0.64 -3.90 27.53
C SER A 123 1.79 -4.10 28.52
N SER A 124 3.02 -4.14 28.02
CA SER A 124 4.19 -4.56 28.82
C SER A 124 5.47 -3.85 28.39
N ILE A 125 6.47 -3.84 29.29
CA ILE A 125 7.83 -3.39 28.95
C ILE A 125 8.55 -4.56 28.29
N VAL A 126 9.18 -4.29 27.14
CA VAL A 126 10.03 -5.23 26.41
C VAL A 126 11.37 -4.58 26.11
N GLU A 127 12.41 -5.40 25.94
CA GLU A 127 13.73 -4.92 25.54
C GLU A 127 14.06 -5.41 24.13
N LYS A 128 14.46 -4.48 23.26
CA LYS A 128 14.75 -4.75 21.85
C LYS A 128 15.91 -3.87 21.37
N LYS A 129 16.47 -4.18 20.19
CA LYS A 129 17.45 -3.33 19.52
C LYS A 129 16.76 -2.28 18.66
N ASP A 130 17.39 -1.13 18.50
CA ASP A 130 16.94 -0.07 17.59
C ASP A 130 17.56 -0.30 16.21
N LEU A 131 16.76 -0.31 15.14
CA LEU A 131 17.28 -0.51 13.78
C LEU A 131 18.12 0.68 13.31
N PHE A 132 17.85 1.89 13.79
CA PHE A 132 18.42 3.10 13.22
C PHE A 132 19.69 3.57 13.96
N GLY A 133 20.83 3.39 13.30
CA GLY A 133 22.18 3.68 13.80
C GLY A 133 22.77 2.50 14.57
N PHE A 134 24.09 2.33 14.46
CA PHE A 134 24.86 1.38 15.23
C PHE A 134 24.92 1.81 16.70
N ARG A 135 24.64 0.84 17.58
CA ARG A 135 24.60 1.02 19.05
C ARG A 135 25.34 -0.09 19.79
N ASN A 136 26.23 -0.81 19.09
CA ASN A 136 27.01 -1.93 19.61
C ASN A 136 26.19 -2.94 20.42
N GLY A 137 25.09 -3.44 19.83
CA GLY A 137 24.21 -4.43 20.48
C GLY A 137 23.34 -3.88 21.62
N LYS A 138 23.41 -2.59 21.97
CA LYS A 138 22.61 -2.01 23.06
C LYS A 138 21.12 -2.28 22.85
N ARG A 139 20.51 -2.84 23.90
CA ARG A 139 19.06 -3.00 24.01
C ARG A 139 18.47 -1.79 24.71
N TYR A 140 17.29 -1.38 24.26
CA TYR A 140 16.53 -0.29 24.86
C TYR A 140 15.19 -0.84 25.37
N LYS A 141 14.64 -0.17 26.38
CA LYS A 141 13.29 -0.45 26.86
C LYS A 141 12.24 0.17 25.94
N TYR A 142 11.22 -0.60 25.65
CA TYR A 142 10.05 -0.19 24.91
C TYR A 142 8.78 -0.59 25.65
N VAL A 143 7.74 0.22 25.57
CA VAL A 143 6.38 -0.18 25.93
C VAL A 143 5.74 -0.82 24.70
N LYS A 144 5.42 -2.11 24.78
CA LYS A 144 4.52 -2.78 23.84
C LYS A 144 3.09 -2.42 24.24
N LEU A 145 2.47 -1.54 23.46
CA LEU A 145 1.14 -1.02 23.73
C LEU A 145 0.11 -1.82 22.92
N VAL A 146 -0.79 -2.51 23.63
CA VAL A 146 -1.74 -3.49 23.08
C VAL A 146 -3.17 -2.95 23.19
N PHE A 147 -3.91 -3.01 22.09
CA PHE A 147 -5.26 -2.45 21.95
C PHE A 147 -6.31 -3.53 21.68
N ASN A 148 -7.56 -3.25 22.03
CA ASN A 148 -8.69 -4.12 21.65
C ASN A 148 -9.11 -3.97 20.19
N ASN A 149 -9.01 -2.75 19.65
CA ASN A 149 -9.36 -2.42 18.29
C ASN A 149 -8.26 -1.60 17.58
N TYR A 150 -8.22 -1.70 16.25
CA TYR A 150 -7.27 -1.02 15.40
C TYR A 150 -7.52 0.49 15.34
N SER A 151 -8.78 0.93 15.42
CA SER A 151 -9.14 2.35 15.45
C SER A 151 -8.54 3.08 16.65
N ALA A 152 -8.57 2.48 17.85
CA ALA A 152 -7.91 3.02 19.03
C ALA A 152 -6.39 3.06 18.86
N LEU A 153 -5.79 2.00 18.29
CA LEU A 153 -4.36 1.99 17.96
C LEU A 153 -4.00 3.19 17.08
N MET A 154 -4.73 3.40 15.99
CA MET A 154 -4.46 4.46 15.03
C MET A 154 -4.62 5.86 15.63
N LYS A 155 -5.67 6.08 16.44
CA LYS A 155 -5.90 7.36 17.13
C LYS A 155 -4.86 7.63 18.22
N SER A 156 -4.44 6.60 18.97
CA SER A 156 -3.48 6.74 20.07
C SER A 156 -2.13 7.33 19.63
N ARG A 157 -1.70 7.05 18.38
CA ARG A 157 -0.44 7.56 17.83
C ARG A 157 -0.35 9.08 17.88
N TYR A 158 -1.48 9.76 17.70
CA TYR A 158 -1.54 11.21 17.70
C TYR A 158 -1.36 11.83 19.10
N LEU A 159 -1.54 11.06 20.17
CA LEU A 159 -1.17 11.50 21.53
C LEU A 159 0.33 11.78 21.64
N PHE A 160 1.15 11.03 20.90
CA PHE A 160 2.61 11.10 20.93
C PHE A 160 3.20 11.87 19.74
N LYS A 161 2.36 12.49 18.91
CA LYS A 161 2.84 13.33 17.80
C LYS A 161 3.62 14.53 18.32
N LYS A 162 3.33 15.02 19.52
CA LYS A 162 4.03 16.14 20.18
C LYS A 162 4.76 15.67 21.42
N ALA A 163 5.71 16.48 21.90
CA ALA A 163 6.29 16.29 23.21
C ALA A 163 5.21 16.50 24.28
N ILE A 164 5.13 15.58 25.24
CA ILE A 164 4.12 15.60 26.30
C ILE A 164 4.76 15.38 27.66
N THR A 165 4.14 15.94 28.70
CA THR A 165 4.48 15.65 30.09
C THR A 165 3.39 14.77 30.68
N ILE A 166 3.79 13.61 31.18
CA ILE A 166 2.92 12.65 31.85
C ILE A 166 3.32 12.63 33.33
N GLU A 167 2.35 12.95 34.19
CA GLU A 167 2.51 12.94 35.63
C GLU A 167 3.01 11.58 36.12
N ASN A 168 3.95 11.57 37.07
CA ASN A 168 4.58 10.36 37.62
C ASN A 168 5.32 9.49 36.60
N VAL A 169 5.53 9.96 35.36
CA VAL A 169 6.28 9.23 34.32
C VAL A 169 7.44 10.08 33.79
N THR A 170 7.17 11.34 33.46
CA THR A 170 8.18 12.26 32.88
C THR A 170 8.26 13.53 33.72
N LYS A 171 9.48 13.98 34.03
CA LYS A 171 9.72 15.24 34.73
C LYS A 171 9.68 16.48 33.82
N LYS A 172 9.82 16.28 32.51
CA LYS A 172 9.85 17.33 31.49
C LYS A 172 9.12 16.86 30.22
N PRO A 173 8.67 17.79 29.35
CA PRO A 173 8.09 17.43 28.06
C PRO A 173 9.01 16.47 27.30
N THR A 174 8.47 15.33 26.88
CA THR A 174 9.21 14.25 26.23
C THR A 174 8.54 13.87 24.93
N LYS A 175 9.28 13.90 23.83
CA LYS A 175 8.84 13.36 22.53
C LYS A 175 9.07 11.85 22.51
N PHE A 176 7.99 11.09 22.57
CA PHE A 176 8.04 9.64 22.53
C PHE A 176 8.17 9.14 21.09
N LYS A 177 9.19 8.33 20.81
CA LYS A 177 9.40 7.72 19.50
C LYS A 177 8.56 6.46 19.35
N LEU A 178 7.76 6.41 18.29
CA LEU A 178 6.90 5.31 17.91
C LEU A 178 7.63 4.34 16.96
N TYR A 179 7.42 3.06 17.16
CA TYR A 179 8.03 1.99 16.36
C TYR A 179 6.92 1.09 15.84
N GLU A 180 6.98 0.81 14.53
CA GLU A 180 6.04 -0.06 13.81
C GLU A 180 4.56 0.36 13.95
N SER A 181 4.24 1.61 14.28
CA SER A 181 2.85 2.04 14.51
C SER A 181 2.03 2.27 13.23
N ASN A 182 2.68 2.22 12.07
CA ASN A 182 2.08 2.28 10.73
C ASN A 182 1.92 0.92 10.06
N PHE A 183 2.20 -0.17 10.77
CA PHE A 183 2.15 -1.52 10.20
C PHE A 183 0.86 -2.24 10.55
N GLU A 184 0.18 -2.76 9.52
CA GLU A 184 -1.11 -3.43 9.63
C GLU A 184 -1.05 -4.62 10.61
N PRO A 185 -1.96 -4.71 11.59
CA PRO A 185 -1.88 -5.74 12.61
C PRO A 185 -1.98 -7.18 12.06
N PHE A 186 -2.86 -7.45 11.09
CA PHE A 186 -2.95 -8.78 10.48
C PHE A 186 -1.68 -9.16 9.71
N MET A 187 -1.01 -8.21 9.05
CA MET A 187 0.28 -8.50 8.40
C MET A 187 1.35 -8.86 9.42
N ARG A 188 1.33 -8.19 10.58
CA ARG A 188 2.18 -8.53 11.72
C ARG A 188 1.89 -9.92 12.25
N TYR A 189 0.62 -10.29 12.32
CA TYR A 189 0.23 -11.64 12.68
C TYR A 189 0.85 -12.69 11.73
N CYS A 190 0.77 -12.47 10.41
CA CYS A 190 1.41 -13.34 9.43
C CYS A 190 2.94 -13.41 9.62
N HIS A 191 3.60 -12.28 9.90
CA HIS A 191 5.05 -12.28 10.22
C HIS A 191 5.38 -13.03 11.51
N ILE A 192 4.50 -12.98 12.53
CA ILE A 192 4.68 -13.71 13.80
C ILE A 192 4.59 -15.22 13.57
N LYS A 193 3.58 -15.66 12.81
CA LYS A 193 3.25 -17.07 12.59
C LYS A 193 3.93 -17.67 11.34
N ASP A 194 4.72 -16.87 10.64
CA ASP A 194 5.37 -17.21 9.36
C ASP A 194 4.37 -17.77 8.32
N ILE A 195 3.19 -17.14 8.26
CA ILE A 195 2.15 -17.44 7.28
C ILE A 195 2.42 -16.64 6.02
N LEU A 196 2.43 -17.31 4.86
CA LEU A 196 2.50 -16.67 3.56
C LEU A 196 1.15 -16.03 3.18
N MET A 197 1.17 -14.84 2.58
CA MET A 197 -0.04 -14.04 2.33
C MET A 197 -1.02 -14.69 1.34
N ALA A 198 -0.53 -15.53 0.44
CA ALA A 198 -1.28 -16.32 -0.52
C ALA A 198 -0.79 -17.78 -0.52
N GLY A 199 -0.39 -18.28 0.66
CA GLY A 199 0.07 -19.66 0.84
C GLY A 199 -0.99 -20.55 1.47
N TRP A 200 -0.57 -21.79 1.70
CA TRP A 200 -1.39 -22.81 2.36
C TRP A 200 -1.32 -22.69 3.87
N VAL A 201 -2.46 -22.92 4.51
CA VAL A 201 -2.60 -23.02 5.96
C VAL A 201 -3.39 -24.27 6.31
N ARG A 202 -3.13 -24.79 7.50
CA ARG A 202 -3.83 -25.91 8.11
C ARG A 202 -4.60 -25.46 9.35
N LEU A 203 -5.84 -25.89 9.44
CA LEU A 203 -6.66 -25.82 10.64
C LEU A 203 -6.71 -27.22 11.27
N PRO A 204 -6.00 -27.45 12.40
CA PRO A 204 -5.96 -28.78 13.00
C PRO A 204 -7.34 -29.21 13.52
N LYS A 205 -7.66 -30.49 13.34
CA LYS A 205 -8.87 -31.12 13.87
C LYS A 205 -9.07 -30.81 15.35
N GLY A 206 -10.29 -30.41 15.71
CA GLY A 206 -10.66 -30.11 17.09
C GLY A 206 -10.15 -28.77 17.64
N LYS A 207 -9.48 -27.96 16.80
CA LYS A 207 -9.03 -26.60 17.16
C LYS A 207 -9.87 -25.49 16.53
N PHE A 208 -10.74 -25.82 15.59
CA PHE A 208 -11.65 -24.90 14.95
C PHE A 208 -13.11 -25.23 15.29
N LYS A 209 -13.98 -24.23 15.20
CA LYS A 209 -15.44 -24.36 15.32
C LYS A 209 -16.07 -23.98 13.99
N SER A 210 -17.06 -24.75 13.53
CA SER A 210 -17.88 -24.33 12.38
C SER A 210 -18.85 -23.23 12.80
N THR A 211 -18.94 -22.19 11.99
CA THR A 211 -19.94 -21.10 12.08
C THR A 211 -20.67 -21.00 10.74
N GLN A 212 -21.79 -20.27 10.65
CA GLN A 212 -22.49 -20.02 9.37
C GLN A 212 -23.15 -18.63 9.29
N ASP A 213 -22.86 -17.74 10.23
CA ASP A 213 -23.69 -16.56 10.46
C ASP A 213 -23.18 -15.34 9.66
N THR A 214 -21.91 -15.36 9.26
CA THR A 214 -21.23 -14.16 8.75
C THR A 214 -20.72 -14.25 7.32
N SER A 215 -20.80 -15.42 6.69
CA SER A 215 -20.30 -15.64 5.32
C SER A 215 -21.19 -16.49 4.42
N THR A 216 -21.03 -16.30 3.10
CA THR A 216 -21.71 -17.08 2.04
C THR A 216 -20.83 -18.17 1.42
N THR A 217 -19.62 -18.40 1.93
CA THR A 217 -18.76 -19.51 1.49
C THR A 217 -19.34 -20.87 1.86
N GLN A 218 -18.88 -21.94 1.22
CA GLN A 218 -19.34 -23.30 1.51
C GLN A 218 -19.04 -23.73 2.95
N VAL A 219 -17.90 -23.28 3.48
CA VAL A 219 -17.44 -23.55 4.83
C VAL A 219 -17.09 -22.22 5.50
N GLU A 220 -17.60 -22.00 6.70
CA GLU A 220 -17.17 -20.93 7.59
C GLU A 220 -16.70 -21.53 8.92
N VAL A 221 -15.51 -21.15 9.35
CA VAL A 221 -14.86 -21.67 10.55
C VAL A 221 -14.20 -20.56 11.35
N GLU A 222 -14.16 -20.75 12.66
CA GLU A 222 -13.47 -19.89 13.61
C GLU A 222 -12.33 -20.66 14.29
N ILE A 223 -11.16 -20.03 14.43
CA ILE A 223 -9.97 -20.60 15.06
C ILE A 223 -9.22 -19.56 15.90
N ASP A 224 -8.64 -19.97 17.02
CA ASP A 224 -7.73 -19.10 17.78
C ASP A 224 -6.43 -18.88 17.01
N LYS A 225 -5.90 -17.66 17.05
CA LYS A 225 -4.60 -17.28 16.45
C LYS A 225 -3.43 -18.23 16.79
N ARG A 226 -3.49 -18.96 17.90
CA ARG A 226 -2.42 -19.86 18.35
C ARG A 226 -2.42 -21.14 17.53
N ASP A 227 -3.59 -21.65 17.14
CA ASP A 227 -3.75 -23.01 16.63
C ASP A 227 -3.63 -23.14 15.10
N ILE A 228 -3.80 -22.06 14.31
CA ILE A 228 -3.56 -22.13 12.86
C ILE A 228 -2.07 -22.39 12.55
N VAL A 229 -1.83 -23.25 11.55
CA VAL A 229 -0.51 -23.72 11.16
C VAL A 229 -0.18 -23.24 9.74
N SER A 230 1.01 -22.67 9.56
CA SER A 230 1.53 -22.31 8.24
C SER A 230 2.06 -23.55 7.52
N LEU A 231 1.65 -23.75 6.26
CA LEU A 231 2.18 -24.77 5.36
C LEU A 231 3.08 -24.13 4.28
N ARG A 232 3.98 -23.22 4.69
CA ARG A 232 4.81 -22.42 3.76
C ARG A 232 5.65 -23.23 2.76
N GLU A 233 6.04 -24.46 3.11
CA GLU A 233 6.82 -25.34 2.23
C GLU A 233 5.94 -26.15 1.26
N TYR A 234 4.60 -26.09 1.40
CA TYR A 234 3.68 -26.80 0.53
C TYR A 234 3.52 -26.05 -0.80
N GLN A 235 4.16 -26.59 -1.84
CA GLN A 235 4.24 -26.01 -3.18
C GLN A 235 3.19 -26.65 -4.11
N ASP A 236 1.95 -26.18 -4.01
CA ASP A 236 0.82 -26.61 -4.85
C ASP A 236 -0.16 -25.44 -5.05
N MET A 237 -1.15 -25.62 -5.93
CA MET A 237 -2.17 -24.63 -6.24
C MET A 237 -3.58 -25.16 -5.97
N ALA A 238 -4.36 -24.42 -5.18
CA ALA A 238 -5.76 -24.71 -4.95
C ALA A 238 -6.58 -24.50 -6.22
N ASN A 239 -7.73 -25.18 -6.28
CA ASN A 239 -8.59 -25.14 -7.45
C ASN A 239 -9.51 -23.90 -7.41
N PHE A 240 -8.93 -22.70 -7.57
CA PHE A 240 -9.68 -21.45 -7.55
C PHE A 240 -10.62 -21.34 -8.75
N LEU A 241 -11.82 -20.80 -8.52
CA LEU A 241 -12.74 -20.43 -9.59
C LEU A 241 -12.44 -18.99 -10.04
N GLN A 242 -12.04 -18.85 -11.29
CA GLN A 242 -11.75 -17.58 -11.94
C GLN A 242 -12.96 -17.14 -12.78
N ALA A 243 -13.26 -15.84 -12.78
CA ALA A 243 -14.32 -15.24 -13.59
C ALA A 243 -13.79 -14.03 -14.37
N SER A 244 -13.70 -14.16 -15.70
CA SER A 244 -13.42 -13.04 -16.60
C SER A 244 -14.75 -12.47 -17.10
N TRP A 245 -14.98 -11.16 -16.97
CA TRP A 245 -16.27 -10.56 -17.34
C TRP A 245 -16.11 -9.20 -18.03
N ASP A 246 -17.14 -8.83 -18.78
CA ASP A 246 -17.20 -7.65 -19.65
C ASP A 246 -18.67 -7.23 -19.86
N ILE A 247 -18.92 -5.94 -20.14
CA ILE A 247 -20.25 -5.39 -20.41
C ILE A 247 -20.33 -4.72 -21.79
N GLU A 248 -21.51 -4.78 -22.39
CA GLU A 248 -21.83 -3.95 -23.55
C GLU A 248 -22.96 -2.97 -23.22
N VAL A 249 -22.77 -1.73 -23.67
CA VAL A 249 -23.62 -0.59 -23.31
C VAL A 249 -24.06 0.17 -24.55
N TYR A 250 -25.27 0.72 -24.53
CA TYR A 250 -25.78 1.52 -25.63
C TYR A 250 -25.37 3.00 -25.48
N SER A 251 -25.17 3.69 -26.61
CA SER A 251 -25.07 5.17 -26.64
C SER A 251 -26.08 5.77 -27.60
N TYR A 252 -27.07 6.47 -27.05
CA TYR A 252 -28.16 7.10 -27.79
C TYR A 252 -27.67 8.18 -28.76
N ASP A 253 -26.68 8.97 -28.35
CA ASP A 253 -26.09 10.07 -29.12
C ASP A 253 -24.88 9.65 -29.96
N ARG A 254 -24.52 8.35 -29.95
CA ARG A 254 -23.34 7.76 -30.62
C ARG A 254 -22.00 8.34 -30.17
N THR A 255 -21.94 9.00 -29.01
CA THR A 255 -20.67 9.43 -28.39
C THR A 255 -20.16 8.35 -27.42
N PHE A 256 -19.17 8.70 -26.58
CA PHE A 256 -18.69 7.76 -25.57
C PHE A 256 -19.80 7.55 -24.52
N PRO A 257 -20.17 6.30 -24.17
CA PRO A 257 -21.29 6.03 -23.28
C PRO A 257 -21.15 6.73 -21.92
N ASP A 258 -22.10 7.60 -21.60
CA ASP A 258 -22.29 8.15 -20.24
C ASP A 258 -23.54 7.52 -19.60
N PRO A 259 -23.42 6.83 -18.45
CA PRO A 259 -24.57 6.21 -17.79
C PRO A 259 -25.63 7.23 -17.36
N LYS A 260 -25.26 8.51 -17.20
CA LYS A 260 -26.14 9.61 -16.74
C LYS A 260 -26.74 10.42 -17.88
N PHE A 261 -26.39 10.11 -19.14
CA PHE A 261 -27.02 10.75 -20.28
C PHE A 261 -28.53 10.56 -20.20
N SER A 262 -29.27 11.67 -20.28
CA SER A 262 -30.71 11.69 -20.06
C SER A 262 -31.43 12.43 -21.17
N VAL A 263 -32.56 11.90 -21.59
CA VAL A 263 -33.45 12.56 -22.55
C VAL A 263 -34.85 12.70 -21.95
N LYS A 264 -35.58 13.73 -22.37
CA LYS A 264 -36.98 13.88 -22.02
C LYS A 264 -37.83 13.12 -23.03
N ASN A 265 -38.61 12.16 -22.57
CA ASN A 265 -39.59 11.44 -23.39
C ASN A 265 -40.96 11.57 -22.71
N ASN A 266 -41.94 12.15 -23.41
CA ASN A 266 -43.30 12.38 -22.88
C ASN A 266 -43.36 13.07 -21.50
N GLY A 267 -42.40 13.96 -21.20
CA GLY A 267 -42.31 14.68 -19.93
C GLY A 267 -41.53 13.96 -18.82
N GLU A 268 -41.19 12.69 -19.01
CA GLU A 268 -40.37 11.91 -18.08
C GLU A 268 -38.89 11.93 -18.49
N ILE A 269 -38.00 11.92 -17.50
CA ILE A 269 -36.56 11.78 -17.72
C ILE A 269 -36.25 10.30 -17.84
N ILE A 270 -35.74 9.89 -19.01
CA ILE A 270 -35.24 8.53 -19.24
C ILE A 270 -33.73 8.55 -19.44
N TYR A 271 -33.07 7.44 -19.11
CA TYR A 271 -31.62 7.27 -19.25
C TYR A 271 -31.32 6.17 -20.27
N PRO A 272 -31.29 6.49 -21.58
CA PRO A 272 -31.33 5.49 -22.66
C PRO A 272 -30.03 4.70 -22.83
N ASN A 273 -28.91 5.16 -22.26
CA ASN A 273 -27.62 4.48 -22.33
C ASN A 273 -27.59 3.30 -21.34
N GLU A 274 -28.34 2.25 -21.63
CA GLU A 274 -28.48 1.05 -20.81
C GLU A 274 -27.37 0.03 -21.06
N ILE A 275 -27.07 -0.79 -20.04
CA ILE A 275 -26.30 -2.02 -20.18
C ILE A 275 -27.21 -3.06 -20.82
N PHE A 276 -26.88 -3.53 -22.01
CA PHE A 276 -27.73 -4.46 -22.74
C PHE A 276 -27.19 -5.89 -22.78
N GLN A 277 -25.90 -6.09 -22.53
CA GLN A 277 -25.29 -7.42 -22.36
C GLN A 277 -24.25 -7.42 -21.24
N ILE A 278 -24.16 -8.54 -20.53
CA ILE A 278 -23.05 -8.85 -19.62
C ILE A 278 -22.59 -10.28 -19.91
N ALA A 279 -21.32 -10.45 -20.26
CA ALA A 279 -20.72 -11.76 -20.44
C ALA A 279 -19.83 -12.13 -19.25
N THR A 280 -19.75 -13.42 -18.92
CA THR A 280 -18.80 -13.93 -17.93
C THR A 280 -18.32 -15.32 -18.31
N THR A 281 -17.00 -15.48 -18.41
CA THR A 281 -16.32 -16.76 -18.64
C THR A 281 -15.75 -17.28 -17.32
N TYR A 282 -16.16 -18.49 -16.93
CA TYR A 282 -15.72 -19.15 -15.70
C TYR A 282 -14.73 -20.27 -16.00
N LYS A 283 -13.67 -20.35 -15.20
CA LYS A 283 -12.66 -21.41 -15.32
C LYS A 283 -12.04 -21.77 -13.97
N TYR A 284 -11.90 -23.05 -13.71
CA TYR A 284 -11.13 -23.54 -12.57
C TYR A 284 -9.63 -23.57 -12.90
N THR A 285 -8.77 -23.17 -11.95
CA THR A 285 -7.34 -23.04 -12.23
C THR A 285 -6.65 -24.34 -12.64
N ASN A 286 -7.09 -25.47 -12.07
CA ASN A 286 -6.52 -26.78 -12.40
C ASN A 286 -7.18 -27.43 -13.64
N SER A 287 -8.13 -26.74 -14.29
CA SER A 287 -8.81 -27.22 -15.51
C SER A 287 -8.10 -26.69 -16.76
N SER A 288 -7.95 -27.53 -17.78
CA SER A 288 -7.57 -27.11 -19.13
C SER A 288 -8.68 -26.30 -19.80
N ASP A 289 -9.93 -26.68 -19.54
CA ASP A 289 -11.10 -26.21 -20.25
C ASP A 289 -11.88 -25.17 -19.46
N VAL A 290 -12.54 -24.28 -20.22
CA VAL A 290 -13.53 -23.34 -19.69
C VAL A 290 -14.72 -24.12 -19.13
N LEU A 291 -15.15 -23.77 -17.92
CA LEU A 291 -16.29 -24.41 -17.25
C LEU A 291 -17.61 -24.05 -17.95
N VAL A 292 -17.87 -22.75 -18.08
CA VAL A 292 -19.07 -22.21 -18.71
C VAL A 292 -18.82 -20.75 -19.11
N LYS A 293 -19.42 -20.35 -20.23
CA LYS A 293 -19.50 -18.96 -20.71
C LYS A 293 -20.97 -18.56 -20.58
N HIS A 294 -21.23 -17.50 -19.85
CA HIS A 294 -22.58 -17.02 -19.60
C HIS A 294 -22.77 -15.66 -20.24
N LEU A 295 -23.90 -15.44 -20.89
CA LEU A 295 -24.30 -14.18 -21.50
C LEU A 295 -25.71 -13.82 -21.02
N LEU A 296 -25.83 -12.66 -20.36
CA LEU A 296 -27.11 -12.02 -20.10
C LEU A 296 -27.39 -11.00 -21.19
N THR A 297 -28.63 -10.91 -21.66
CA THR A 297 -29.01 -9.94 -22.71
C THR A 297 -30.41 -9.37 -22.52
N LEU A 298 -30.64 -8.11 -22.92
CA LEU A 298 -31.95 -7.46 -22.86
C LEU A 298 -32.87 -7.76 -24.04
N LYS A 299 -32.30 -8.15 -25.18
CA LYS A 299 -33.06 -8.43 -26.41
C LYS A 299 -32.93 -9.90 -26.77
N ARG A 300 -33.89 -10.39 -27.55
CA ARG A 300 -33.91 -11.77 -28.00
C ARG A 300 -32.62 -12.10 -28.76
N CYS A 301 -31.98 -13.21 -28.43
CA CYS A 301 -30.71 -13.64 -29.03
C CYS A 301 -30.90 -15.00 -29.71
N GLU A 302 -30.44 -15.14 -30.96
CA GLU A 302 -30.38 -16.46 -31.57
C GLU A 302 -29.44 -17.40 -30.78
N PRO A 303 -29.72 -18.71 -30.72
CA PRO A 303 -28.86 -19.68 -30.06
C PRO A 303 -27.43 -19.62 -30.60
N ILE A 304 -26.47 -19.57 -29.68
CA ILE A 304 -25.05 -19.69 -29.98
C ILE A 304 -24.70 -21.18 -29.96
N ASP A 305 -24.17 -21.69 -31.08
CA ASP A 305 -23.85 -23.11 -31.25
C ASP A 305 -22.54 -23.46 -30.52
N ASN A 306 -22.63 -23.53 -29.20
CA ASN A 306 -21.54 -23.92 -28.33
C ASN A 306 -22.10 -24.53 -27.03
N PRO A 307 -21.80 -25.79 -26.70
CA PRO A 307 -22.39 -26.47 -25.54
C PRO A 307 -21.98 -25.86 -24.18
N ASN A 308 -20.92 -25.06 -24.16
CA ASN A 308 -20.43 -24.37 -22.97
C ASN A 308 -20.92 -22.92 -22.89
N VAL A 309 -21.79 -22.47 -23.80
CA VAL A 309 -22.41 -21.14 -23.76
C VAL A 309 -23.84 -21.26 -23.23
N ILE A 310 -24.17 -20.42 -22.25
CA ILE A 310 -25.54 -20.25 -21.77
C ILE A 310 -25.94 -18.79 -21.99
N VAL A 311 -27.03 -18.59 -22.72
CA VAL A 311 -27.64 -17.28 -22.94
C VAL A 311 -28.91 -17.19 -22.08
N GLU A 312 -29.04 -16.12 -21.29
CA GLU A 312 -30.23 -15.80 -20.50
C GLU A 312 -30.77 -14.42 -20.91
N GLU A 313 -32.02 -14.37 -21.37
CA GLU A 313 -32.71 -13.12 -21.72
C GLU A 313 -33.36 -12.52 -20.47
N CYS A 314 -33.20 -11.20 -20.27
CA CYS A 314 -33.77 -10.45 -19.14
C CYS A 314 -34.79 -9.42 -19.64
N LYS A 315 -35.85 -9.17 -18.86
CA LYS A 315 -36.95 -8.31 -19.30
C LYS A 315 -36.59 -6.83 -19.33
N ASN A 316 -35.64 -6.42 -18.49
CA ASN A 316 -35.16 -5.05 -18.37
C ASN A 316 -33.78 -5.01 -17.70
N GLU A 317 -33.11 -3.86 -17.79
CA GLU A 317 -31.76 -3.64 -17.24
C GLU A 317 -31.68 -3.93 -15.73
N LYS A 318 -32.74 -3.60 -14.97
CA LYS A 318 -32.80 -3.89 -13.53
C LYS A 318 -32.71 -5.38 -13.25
N GLU A 319 -33.46 -6.19 -14.00
CA GLU A 319 -33.40 -7.65 -13.90
C GLU A 319 -32.03 -8.18 -14.33
N LEU A 320 -31.47 -7.65 -15.42
CA LEU A 320 -30.16 -8.04 -15.94
C LEU A 320 -29.04 -7.82 -14.90
N ILE A 321 -28.93 -6.63 -14.31
CA ILE A 321 -27.91 -6.32 -13.29
C ILE A 321 -28.11 -7.19 -12.05
N LYS A 322 -29.35 -7.30 -11.56
CA LYS A 322 -29.66 -8.11 -10.38
C LYS A 322 -29.32 -9.59 -10.61
N ARG A 323 -29.71 -10.12 -11.77
CA ARG A 323 -29.47 -11.51 -12.15
C ARG A 323 -27.98 -11.83 -12.24
N TRP A 324 -27.18 -10.92 -12.79
CA TRP A 324 -25.73 -11.08 -12.82
C TRP A 324 -25.15 -11.21 -11.41
N CYS A 325 -25.49 -10.29 -10.49
CA CYS A 325 -25.02 -10.37 -9.10
C CYS A 325 -25.45 -11.67 -8.40
N GLU A 326 -26.68 -12.13 -8.60
CA GLU A 326 -27.18 -13.40 -8.06
C GLU A 326 -26.39 -14.61 -8.59
N ILE A 327 -26.04 -14.61 -9.89
CA ILE A 327 -25.23 -15.67 -10.50
C ILE A 327 -23.81 -15.65 -9.95
N ILE A 328 -23.20 -14.48 -9.82
CA ILE A 328 -21.85 -14.35 -9.23
C ILE A 328 -21.86 -14.91 -7.80
N SER A 329 -22.87 -14.60 -7.00
CA SER A 329 -23.01 -15.12 -5.64
C SER A 329 -23.10 -16.66 -5.62
N LYS A 330 -23.88 -17.27 -6.52
CA LYS A 330 -24.10 -18.73 -6.60
C LYS A 330 -22.95 -19.51 -7.27
N MET A 331 -22.30 -18.92 -8.27
CA MET A 331 -21.09 -19.47 -8.89
C MET A 331 -19.92 -19.38 -7.92
N ASP A 332 -19.90 -18.36 -7.07
CA ASP A 332 -18.92 -18.13 -6.03
C ASP A 332 -17.45 -18.03 -6.53
N PRO A 333 -17.12 -17.17 -7.51
CA PRO A 333 -15.74 -17.02 -8.00
C PRO A 333 -14.82 -16.44 -6.93
N ASP A 334 -13.58 -16.91 -6.90
CA ASP A 334 -12.53 -16.49 -5.96
C ASP A 334 -11.79 -15.25 -6.46
N ILE A 335 -11.70 -15.09 -7.78
CA ILE A 335 -11.07 -13.94 -8.44
C ILE A 335 -11.84 -13.51 -9.68
N PHE A 336 -11.97 -12.19 -9.84
CA PHE A 336 -12.47 -11.51 -11.02
C PHE A 336 -11.33 -10.96 -11.86
N TYR A 337 -11.46 -11.11 -13.16
CA TYR A 337 -10.62 -10.45 -14.15
C TYR A 337 -11.47 -9.53 -15.01
N THR A 338 -10.95 -8.33 -15.21
CA THR A 338 -11.50 -7.34 -16.14
C THR A 338 -10.37 -6.74 -16.98
N TYR A 339 -10.72 -6.03 -18.04
CA TYR A 339 -9.79 -5.23 -18.80
C TYR A 339 -10.32 -3.80 -18.90
N ASN A 340 -9.77 -2.88 -18.11
CA ASN A 340 -10.32 -1.53 -17.89
C ASN A 340 -11.59 -1.49 -17.01
N GLY A 341 -11.86 -2.57 -16.26
CA GLY A 341 -13.05 -2.67 -15.42
C GLY A 341 -13.09 -1.71 -14.24
N ASP A 342 -11.94 -1.39 -13.64
CA ASP A 342 -11.89 -0.43 -12.52
C ASP A 342 -12.28 0.98 -12.99
N SER A 343 -12.01 1.33 -14.25
CA SER A 343 -12.26 2.67 -14.78
C SER A 343 -13.54 2.79 -15.61
N PHE A 344 -14.09 1.67 -16.09
CA PHE A 344 -15.28 1.64 -16.94
C PHE A 344 -16.36 0.68 -16.41
N ASP A 345 -16.19 -0.63 -16.54
CA ASP A 345 -17.26 -1.61 -16.31
C ASP A 345 -17.88 -1.53 -14.90
N CYS A 346 -17.05 -1.48 -13.86
CA CYS A 346 -17.52 -1.46 -12.47
C CYS A 346 -18.25 -0.16 -12.14
N ILE A 347 -17.73 0.98 -12.60
CA ILE A 347 -18.32 2.29 -12.33
C ILE A 347 -19.59 2.53 -13.16
N TYR A 348 -19.61 2.03 -14.39
CA TYR A 348 -20.80 2.07 -15.24
C TYR A 348 -21.92 1.22 -14.63
N LEU A 349 -21.61 -0.02 -14.24
CA LEU A 349 -22.56 -0.94 -13.62
C LEU A 349 -23.17 -0.37 -12.34
N ILE A 350 -22.39 0.22 -11.43
CA ILE A 350 -22.95 0.78 -10.20
C ILE A 350 -23.77 2.06 -10.45
N GLU A 351 -23.38 2.92 -11.39
CA GLU A 351 -24.14 4.12 -11.74
C GLU A 351 -25.49 3.76 -12.37
N ARG A 352 -25.51 2.76 -13.27
CA ARG A 352 -26.76 2.20 -13.81
C ARG A 352 -27.60 1.52 -12.74
N ALA A 353 -26.99 0.76 -11.83
CA ALA A 353 -27.70 0.16 -10.70
C ALA A 353 -28.37 1.21 -9.79
N VAL A 354 -27.76 2.40 -9.62
CA VAL A 354 -28.39 3.52 -8.91
C VAL A 354 -29.62 4.02 -9.67
N LEU A 355 -29.53 4.20 -11.00
CA LEU A 355 -30.65 4.64 -11.83
C LEU A 355 -31.81 3.62 -11.87
N CYS A 356 -31.50 2.31 -11.82
CA CYS A 356 -32.48 1.24 -11.74
C CYS A 356 -33.08 1.04 -10.32
N GLY A 357 -32.62 1.79 -9.31
CA GLY A 357 -33.05 1.65 -7.92
C GLY A 357 -32.58 0.36 -7.23
N LEU A 358 -31.46 -0.22 -7.67
CA LEU A 358 -30.79 -1.36 -7.02
C LEU A 358 -29.70 -0.92 -6.03
N ALA A 359 -29.22 0.30 -6.20
CA ALA A 359 -28.24 0.94 -5.33
C ALA A 359 -28.62 2.40 -5.07
N SER A 360 -27.93 3.00 -4.12
CA SER A 360 -27.98 4.42 -3.81
C SER A 360 -26.56 4.94 -3.67
N LYS A 361 -26.39 6.25 -3.89
CA LYS A 361 -25.11 6.92 -3.67
C LYS A 361 -25.31 8.15 -2.79
N LYS A 362 -24.39 8.38 -1.87
CA LYS A 362 -24.36 9.55 -1.00
C LYS A 362 -22.98 10.19 -1.04
N LYS A 363 -22.93 11.52 -0.99
CA LYS A 363 -21.66 12.23 -0.77
C LYS A 363 -21.36 12.27 0.72
N SER A 364 -20.14 11.90 1.08
CA SER A 364 -19.59 12.02 2.43
C SER A 364 -18.25 12.76 2.32
N GLY A 365 -18.28 14.07 2.61
CA GLY A 365 -17.16 14.96 2.31
C GLY A 365 -16.85 15.01 0.81
N SER A 366 -15.59 14.76 0.44
CA SER A 366 -15.15 14.66 -0.95
C SER A 366 -15.41 13.29 -1.59
N LYS A 367 -15.91 12.29 -0.84
CA LYS A 367 -16.05 10.91 -1.31
C LYS A 367 -17.49 10.58 -1.68
N THR A 368 -17.66 9.78 -2.73
CA THR A 368 -18.94 9.16 -3.06
C THR A 368 -18.99 7.77 -2.46
N VAL A 369 -20.03 7.49 -1.68
CA VAL A 369 -20.27 6.18 -1.06
C VAL A 369 -21.48 5.54 -1.73
N TYR A 370 -21.30 4.34 -2.26
CA TYR A 370 -22.37 3.53 -2.82
C TYR A 370 -22.87 2.51 -1.80
N SER A 371 -24.17 2.24 -1.79
CA SER A 371 -24.79 1.23 -0.93
C SER A 371 -26.01 0.63 -1.60
N GLY A 372 -26.26 -0.66 -1.43
CA GLY A 372 -27.39 -1.33 -2.06
C GLY A 372 -27.30 -2.84 -1.98
N SER A 373 -28.42 -3.51 -2.22
CA SER A 373 -28.52 -4.97 -2.10
C SER A 373 -27.54 -5.69 -3.02
N ILE A 374 -27.28 -5.16 -4.22
CA ILE A 374 -26.33 -5.75 -5.17
C ILE A 374 -24.89 -5.79 -4.61
N LEU A 375 -24.45 -4.77 -3.87
CA LEU A 375 -23.12 -4.73 -3.26
C LEU A 375 -23.01 -5.72 -2.10
N SER A 376 -24.11 -5.91 -1.35
CA SER A 376 -24.19 -6.95 -0.32
C SER A 376 -24.14 -8.35 -0.92
N VAL A 377 -24.85 -8.60 -2.03
CA VAL A 377 -24.91 -9.91 -2.71
C VAL A 377 -23.57 -10.32 -3.32
N LEU A 378 -22.78 -9.36 -3.80
CA LEU A 378 -21.44 -9.62 -4.34
C LEU A 378 -20.45 -10.06 -3.25
N SER A 379 -20.60 -9.54 -2.03
CA SER A 379 -19.72 -9.85 -0.91
C SER A 379 -19.85 -11.30 -0.46
N ARG A 380 -18.74 -11.89 0.01
CA ARG A 380 -18.79 -13.14 0.78
C ARG A 380 -19.10 -12.93 2.25
N LEU A 381 -19.10 -11.68 2.73
CA LEU A 381 -19.48 -11.33 4.10
C LEU A 381 -20.90 -10.77 4.14
N THR A 382 -21.75 -11.34 5.01
CA THR A 382 -23.14 -10.88 5.17
C THR A 382 -23.22 -9.53 5.88
N ILE A 383 -22.28 -9.26 6.78
CA ILE A 383 -22.18 -8.01 7.56
C ILE A 383 -21.51 -6.85 6.82
N LYS A 384 -20.89 -7.11 5.66
CA LYS A 384 -20.09 -6.11 4.93
C LYS A 384 -20.33 -6.19 3.43
N GLN A 385 -20.94 -5.16 2.86
CA GLN A 385 -21.09 -5.02 1.41
C GLN A 385 -19.76 -4.72 0.70
N ALA A 386 -19.71 -4.98 -0.61
CA ALA A 386 -18.64 -4.49 -1.48
C ALA A 386 -18.56 -2.95 -1.46
N GLU A 387 -17.35 -2.41 -1.64
CA GLU A 387 -17.07 -0.99 -1.57
C GLU A 387 -16.31 -0.52 -2.81
N ILE A 388 -16.74 0.59 -3.41
CA ILE A 388 -16.00 1.25 -4.49
C ILE A 388 -15.25 2.44 -3.92
N LYS A 389 -13.93 2.46 -4.12
CA LYS A 389 -13.05 3.54 -3.66
C LYS A 389 -12.42 4.25 -4.84
N GLU A 390 -12.55 5.57 -4.81
CA GLU A 390 -11.76 6.45 -5.66
C GLU A 390 -10.36 6.58 -5.06
N GLU A 391 -9.35 6.13 -5.79
CA GLU A 391 -7.96 6.11 -5.36
C GLU A 391 -7.06 6.83 -6.37
N TYR A 392 -6.12 7.60 -5.83
CA TYR A 392 -5.10 8.30 -6.61
C TYR A 392 -3.75 7.63 -6.36
N PHE A 393 -3.06 7.32 -7.46
CA PHE A 393 -1.72 6.74 -7.44
C PHE A 393 -0.78 7.67 -8.19
N SER A 394 0.35 8.01 -7.58
CA SER A 394 1.40 8.83 -8.19
C SER A 394 2.75 8.17 -7.94
N SER A 395 3.54 8.05 -9.00
CA SER A 395 4.94 7.64 -8.91
C SER A 395 5.71 8.08 -10.16
N SER A 396 7.01 8.34 -10.03
CA SER A 396 7.86 8.62 -11.18
C SER A 396 7.89 7.46 -12.20
N ALA A 397 7.84 6.21 -11.73
CA ALA A 397 7.94 5.02 -12.58
C ALA A 397 6.66 4.69 -13.38
N TYR A 398 5.49 4.99 -12.81
CA TYR A 398 4.19 4.63 -13.41
C TYR A 398 3.33 5.84 -13.78
N GLY A 399 3.77 7.06 -13.46
CA GLY A 399 3.00 8.28 -13.63
C GLY A 399 1.87 8.43 -12.62
N ASP A 400 1.01 9.41 -12.91
CA ASP A 400 -0.18 9.71 -12.11
C ASP A 400 -1.40 9.02 -12.72
N SER A 401 -2.22 8.42 -11.87
CA SER A 401 -3.43 7.73 -12.29
C SER A 401 -4.49 7.80 -11.21
N LYS A 402 -5.75 7.84 -11.66
CA LYS A 402 -6.94 7.81 -10.82
C LYS A 402 -7.75 6.57 -11.18
N PHE A 403 -8.18 5.81 -10.18
CA PHE A 403 -8.92 4.56 -10.36
C PHE A 403 -10.17 4.54 -9.47
N ASN A 404 -11.25 3.90 -9.92
CA ASN A 404 -12.45 3.62 -9.14
C ASN A 404 -12.53 2.13 -8.82
N ARG A 405 -11.76 1.69 -7.83
CA ARG A 405 -11.60 0.26 -7.58
C ARG A 405 -12.73 -0.30 -6.74
N ILE A 406 -13.27 -1.45 -7.15
CA ILE A 406 -14.18 -2.25 -6.33
C ILE A 406 -13.41 -3.22 -5.44
N TYR A 407 -13.77 -3.23 -4.16
CA TYR A 407 -13.29 -4.15 -3.13
C TYR A 407 -14.47 -5.02 -2.71
N ILE A 408 -14.37 -6.33 -2.92
CA ILE A 408 -15.44 -7.28 -2.65
C ILE A 408 -14.93 -8.20 -1.54
N PRO A 409 -15.42 -8.10 -0.29
CA PRO A 409 -14.89 -8.91 0.78
C PRO A 409 -14.91 -10.40 0.44
N GLY A 410 -13.72 -11.00 0.42
CA GLY A 410 -13.48 -12.42 0.14
C GLY A 410 -13.42 -12.81 -1.34
N ARG A 411 -13.57 -11.86 -2.27
CA ARG A 411 -13.30 -12.06 -3.70
C ARG A 411 -12.29 -11.03 -4.21
N LEU A 412 -11.22 -11.51 -4.84
CA LEU A 412 -10.20 -10.64 -5.40
C LEU A 412 -10.67 -10.04 -6.74
N ASN A 413 -10.59 -8.72 -6.91
CA ASN A 413 -10.79 -8.06 -8.21
C ASN A 413 -9.45 -7.64 -8.82
N TYR A 414 -9.17 -8.05 -10.07
CA TYR A 414 -7.88 -7.85 -10.72
C TYR A 414 -8.02 -7.36 -12.17
N ASP A 415 -7.82 -6.05 -12.36
CA ASP A 415 -7.85 -5.42 -13.69
C ASP A 415 -6.52 -5.60 -14.44
N LEU A 416 -6.57 -6.28 -15.60
CA LEU A 416 -5.40 -6.57 -16.41
C LEU A 416 -4.84 -5.33 -17.13
N LEU A 417 -5.63 -4.29 -17.40
CA LEU A 417 -5.10 -3.06 -17.98
C LEU A 417 -4.06 -2.43 -17.05
N ILE A 418 -4.35 -2.43 -15.74
CA ILE A 418 -3.44 -1.94 -14.71
C ILE A 418 -2.22 -2.87 -14.61
N HIS A 419 -2.41 -4.19 -14.68
CA HIS A 419 -1.32 -5.16 -14.72
C HIS A 419 -0.32 -4.86 -15.85
N TYR A 420 -0.80 -4.69 -17.09
CA TYR A 420 0.07 -4.43 -18.23
C TYR A 420 0.74 -3.06 -18.16
N LYS A 421 0.02 -2.01 -17.77
CA LYS A 421 0.61 -0.66 -17.62
C LYS A 421 1.74 -0.63 -16.59
N ARG A 422 1.60 -1.42 -15.52
CA ARG A 422 2.61 -1.54 -14.44
C ARG A 422 3.66 -2.62 -14.70
N GLY A 423 3.50 -3.41 -15.76
CA GLY A 423 4.46 -4.43 -16.18
C GLY A 423 5.80 -3.85 -16.63
N MET A 424 6.83 -4.70 -16.65
CA MET A 424 8.17 -4.32 -17.13
C MET A 424 8.19 -4.10 -18.64
N LYS A 425 7.45 -4.93 -19.40
CA LYS A 425 7.32 -4.78 -20.86
C LYS A 425 6.41 -3.59 -21.18
N LYS A 426 6.91 -2.66 -21.99
CA LYS A 426 6.11 -1.57 -22.55
C LYS A 426 5.57 -1.99 -23.91
N TYR A 427 4.30 -1.66 -24.13
CA TYR A 427 3.56 -1.97 -25.35
C TYR A 427 3.29 -0.68 -26.13
N SER A 428 3.19 -0.79 -27.45
CA SER A 428 2.83 0.34 -28.33
C SER A 428 1.41 0.84 -28.06
N SER A 429 0.49 -0.09 -27.77
CA SER A 429 -0.90 0.17 -27.38
C SER A 429 -1.30 -0.78 -26.26
N TYR A 430 -2.11 -0.26 -25.32
CA TYR A 430 -2.70 -1.02 -24.21
C TYR A 430 -4.18 -1.35 -24.45
N LYS A 431 -4.65 -1.34 -25.70
CA LYS A 431 -5.96 -1.92 -26.02
C LYS A 431 -5.88 -3.45 -25.94
N LEU A 432 -6.99 -4.09 -25.55
CA LEU A 432 -7.05 -5.54 -25.39
C LEU A 432 -6.67 -6.29 -26.66
N ASP A 433 -7.11 -5.80 -27.82
CA ASP A 433 -6.79 -6.36 -29.14
C ASP A 433 -5.28 -6.43 -29.41
N ASN A 434 -4.54 -5.35 -29.13
CA ASN A 434 -3.11 -5.24 -29.37
C ASN A 434 -2.34 -6.15 -28.41
N ILE A 435 -2.73 -6.15 -27.14
CA ILE A 435 -2.14 -7.03 -26.13
C ILE A 435 -2.37 -8.50 -26.48
N ALA A 436 -3.59 -8.87 -26.87
CA ALA A 436 -3.93 -10.22 -27.31
C ALA A 436 -3.18 -10.61 -28.59
N SER A 437 -3.07 -9.73 -29.57
CA SER A 437 -2.31 -9.98 -30.80
C SER A 437 -0.82 -10.18 -30.50
N GLU A 438 -0.24 -9.37 -29.62
CA GLU A 438 1.17 -9.50 -29.25
C GLU A 438 1.48 -10.81 -28.51
N ILE A 439 0.63 -11.19 -27.53
CA ILE A 439 0.89 -12.30 -26.60
C ILE A 439 0.32 -13.63 -27.11
N LEU A 440 -0.93 -13.64 -27.57
CA LEU A 440 -1.64 -14.84 -28.00
C LEU A 440 -1.51 -15.10 -29.50
N LYS A 441 -1.03 -14.12 -30.29
CA LYS A 441 -1.05 -14.17 -31.76
C LYS A 441 -2.47 -14.36 -32.33
N GLN A 442 -3.47 -13.86 -31.60
CA GLN A 442 -4.88 -13.88 -32.00
C GLN A 442 -5.34 -12.44 -32.25
N ASN A 443 -5.99 -12.23 -33.39
CA ASN A 443 -6.65 -10.96 -33.67
C ASN A 443 -8.10 -11.06 -33.24
N LYS A 444 -8.64 -9.94 -32.75
CA LYS A 444 -10.05 -9.78 -32.43
C LYS A 444 -10.82 -9.46 -33.72
N HIS A 445 -12.03 -10.00 -33.87
CA HIS A 445 -12.94 -9.54 -34.92
C HIS A 445 -13.48 -8.17 -34.49
N ASP A 446 -13.11 -7.12 -35.22
CA ASP A 446 -13.49 -5.75 -34.85
C ASP A 446 -14.95 -5.49 -35.22
N VAL A 447 -15.77 -5.19 -34.21
CA VAL A 447 -17.09 -4.59 -34.39
C VAL A 447 -16.98 -3.21 -33.78
N SER A 448 -17.11 -2.17 -34.60
CA SER A 448 -16.97 -0.81 -34.08
C SER A 448 -18.11 -0.51 -33.09
N ALA A 449 -17.85 0.35 -32.11
CA ALA A 449 -18.89 0.76 -31.15
C ALA A 449 -20.17 1.28 -31.84
N LYS A 450 -20.01 2.02 -32.94
CA LYS A 450 -21.14 2.52 -33.72
C LYS A 450 -21.94 1.38 -34.37
N ASP A 451 -21.25 0.37 -34.89
CA ASP A 451 -21.91 -0.81 -35.46
C ASP A 451 -22.66 -1.59 -34.38
N MET A 452 -22.06 -1.76 -33.19
CA MET A 452 -22.75 -2.39 -32.05
C MET A 452 -24.03 -1.65 -31.67
N PHE A 453 -23.98 -0.30 -31.63
CA PHE A 453 -25.17 0.49 -31.32
C PHE A 453 -26.26 0.37 -32.41
N ASN A 454 -25.88 0.31 -33.69
CA ASN A 454 -26.83 0.14 -34.80
C ASN A 454 -27.48 -1.26 -34.79
N LEU A 455 -26.67 -2.30 -34.55
CA LEU A 455 -27.12 -3.68 -34.42
C LEU A 455 -28.07 -3.84 -33.23
N TYR A 456 -27.71 -3.26 -32.08
CA TYR A 456 -28.56 -3.26 -30.90
C TYR A 456 -29.89 -2.54 -31.16
N GLU A 457 -29.86 -1.35 -31.77
CA GLU A 457 -31.07 -0.58 -32.07
C GLU A 457 -32.02 -1.35 -32.99
N ARG A 458 -31.48 -1.99 -34.04
CA ARG A 458 -32.24 -2.84 -34.97
C ARG A 458 -32.87 -4.05 -34.25
N GLY A 459 -32.15 -4.65 -33.31
CA GLY A 459 -32.70 -5.63 -32.37
C GLY A 459 -33.11 -6.97 -32.97
N LEU A 460 -32.59 -7.33 -34.15
CA LEU A 460 -32.82 -8.65 -34.74
C LEU A 460 -32.08 -9.74 -33.94
N PRO A 461 -32.67 -10.92 -33.72
CA PRO A 461 -32.05 -12.00 -32.95
C PRO A 461 -30.63 -12.39 -33.41
N GLU A 462 -30.35 -12.34 -34.71
CA GLU A 462 -29.03 -12.62 -35.29
C GLU A 462 -28.00 -11.52 -34.97
N ASP A 463 -28.44 -10.28 -34.87
CA ASP A 463 -27.57 -9.15 -34.51
C ASP A 463 -27.18 -9.20 -33.04
N ILE A 464 -28.15 -9.49 -32.17
CA ILE A 464 -27.92 -9.65 -30.74
C ILE A 464 -26.99 -10.84 -30.49
N LYS A 465 -27.13 -11.92 -31.26
CA LYS A 465 -26.17 -13.04 -31.27
C LYS A 465 -24.78 -12.57 -31.67
N ARG A 466 -24.64 -11.80 -32.75
CA ARG A 466 -23.34 -11.29 -33.21
C ARG A 466 -22.64 -10.43 -32.16
N ILE A 467 -23.36 -9.52 -31.50
CA ILE A 467 -22.79 -8.72 -30.40
C ILE A 467 -22.50 -9.61 -29.18
N GLY A 468 -23.36 -10.58 -28.89
CA GLY A 468 -23.17 -11.53 -27.79
C GLY A 468 -21.94 -12.41 -27.96
N GLU A 469 -21.67 -12.90 -29.18
CA GLU A 469 -20.45 -13.64 -29.52
C GLU A 469 -19.20 -12.77 -29.36
N TYR A 470 -19.27 -11.48 -29.69
CA TYR A 470 -18.20 -10.52 -29.48
C TYR A 470 -17.93 -10.27 -27.98
N CYS A 471 -18.96 -10.04 -27.17
CA CYS A 471 -18.82 -9.83 -25.73
C CYS A 471 -18.27 -11.10 -25.03
N ILE A 472 -18.76 -12.29 -25.42
CA ILE A 472 -18.19 -13.57 -24.96
C ILE A 472 -16.71 -13.69 -25.39
N GLN A 473 -16.39 -13.33 -26.64
CA GLN A 473 -15.03 -13.38 -27.15
C GLN A 473 -14.08 -12.56 -26.26
N ASP A 474 -14.45 -11.36 -25.83
CA ASP A 474 -13.63 -10.52 -24.96
C ASP A 474 -13.32 -11.18 -23.61
N THR A 475 -14.33 -11.76 -22.95
CA THR A 475 -14.12 -12.49 -21.70
C THR A 475 -13.24 -13.73 -21.87
N VAL A 476 -13.33 -14.41 -23.02
CA VAL A 476 -12.52 -15.60 -23.34
C VAL A 476 -11.08 -15.21 -23.67
N LEU A 477 -10.86 -14.14 -24.45
CA LEU A 477 -9.52 -13.63 -24.72
C LEU A 477 -8.83 -13.21 -23.42
N LEU A 478 -9.56 -12.56 -22.53
CA LEU A 478 -9.05 -12.17 -21.23
C LEU A 478 -8.59 -13.38 -20.42
N GLN A 479 -9.43 -14.42 -20.32
CA GLN A 479 -9.05 -15.65 -19.62
C GLN A 479 -7.84 -16.35 -20.27
N LYS A 480 -7.75 -16.36 -21.60
CA LYS A 480 -6.57 -16.91 -22.31
C LYS A 480 -5.29 -16.15 -21.99
N LEU A 481 -5.35 -14.82 -21.84
CA LEU A 481 -4.20 -14.02 -21.41
C LEU A 481 -3.76 -14.38 -19.99
N VAL A 482 -4.71 -14.49 -19.07
CA VAL A 482 -4.48 -14.93 -17.69
C VAL A 482 -3.75 -16.27 -17.66
N ASP A 483 -4.24 -17.24 -18.42
CA ASP A 483 -3.68 -18.59 -18.50
C ASP A 483 -2.28 -18.58 -19.14
N LYS A 484 -2.13 -17.91 -20.29
CA LYS A 484 -0.87 -17.90 -21.06
C LYS A 484 0.27 -17.27 -20.29
N GLN A 485 -0.03 -16.26 -19.46
CA GLN A 485 0.97 -15.54 -18.66
C GLN A 485 1.02 -15.98 -17.21
N LEU A 486 0.23 -16.99 -16.81
CA LEU A 486 0.19 -17.50 -15.44
C LEU A 486 -0.05 -16.37 -14.42
N ILE A 487 -0.98 -15.45 -14.72
CA ILE A 487 -1.14 -14.21 -13.95
C ILE A 487 -1.42 -14.51 -12.47
N LEU A 488 -2.34 -15.43 -12.17
CA LEU A 488 -2.67 -15.82 -10.79
C LEU A 488 -1.44 -16.36 -10.05
N THR A 489 -0.70 -17.28 -10.66
CA THR A 489 0.54 -17.84 -10.09
C THR A 489 1.54 -16.73 -9.78
N ASN A 490 1.79 -15.84 -10.74
CA ASN A 490 2.74 -14.74 -10.61
C ASN A 490 2.39 -13.77 -9.47
N ILE A 491 1.12 -13.38 -9.35
CA ILE A 491 0.71 -12.45 -8.29
C ILE A 491 0.71 -13.11 -6.90
N MET A 492 0.38 -14.40 -6.80
CA MET A 492 0.45 -15.14 -5.54
C MET A 492 1.90 -15.30 -5.07
N GLN A 493 2.82 -15.67 -5.97
CA GLN A 493 4.24 -15.80 -5.62
C GLN A 493 4.86 -14.45 -5.25
N LEU A 494 4.50 -13.37 -5.95
CA LEU A 494 4.97 -12.04 -5.58
C LEU A 494 4.45 -11.60 -4.21
N ALA A 495 3.18 -11.86 -3.90
CA ALA A 495 2.60 -11.60 -2.59
C ALA A 495 3.31 -12.38 -1.47
N ASN A 496 3.62 -13.66 -1.72
CA ASN A 496 4.31 -14.53 -0.76
C ASN A 496 5.76 -14.09 -0.50
N VAL A 497 6.53 -13.79 -1.55
CA VAL A 497 7.93 -13.32 -1.41
C VAL A 497 8.00 -11.97 -0.68
N THR A 498 7.06 -11.07 -0.96
CA THR A 498 7.07 -9.72 -0.39
C THR A 498 6.30 -9.57 0.91
N PHE A 499 5.62 -10.63 1.37
CA PHE A 499 4.76 -10.62 2.55
C PHE A 499 3.75 -9.47 2.53
N VAL A 500 3.06 -9.28 1.40
CA VAL A 500 1.91 -8.35 1.29
C VAL A 500 0.70 -9.06 0.67
N PRO A 501 -0.54 -8.66 1.00
CA PRO A 501 -1.73 -9.20 0.35
C PRO A 501 -1.71 -8.97 -1.16
N ILE A 502 -2.34 -9.86 -1.94
CA ILE A 502 -2.39 -9.75 -3.40
C ILE A 502 -2.98 -8.40 -3.84
N GLY A 503 -4.02 -7.91 -3.16
CA GLY A 503 -4.61 -6.60 -3.44
C GLY A 503 -3.61 -5.43 -3.36
N PHE A 504 -2.56 -5.52 -2.53
CA PHE A 504 -1.54 -4.47 -2.43
C PHE A 504 -0.63 -4.39 -3.65
N LEU A 505 -0.53 -5.47 -4.45
CA LEU A 505 0.33 -5.49 -5.64
C LEU A 505 -0.14 -4.50 -6.71
N THR A 506 -1.44 -4.25 -6.78
CA THR A 506 -2.05 -3.33 -7.75
C THR A 506 -2.45 -1.99 -7.13
N THR A 507 -2.66 -1.89 -5.82
CA THR A 507 -3.03 -0.64 -5.13
C THR A 507 -1.84 0.14 -4.57
N ARG A 508 -0.72 -0.52 -4.27
CA ARG A 508 0.45 0.10 -3.61
C ARG A 508 1.71 0.04 -4.48
N GLY A 509 2.69 0.88 -4.13
CA GLY A 509 4.00 0.94 -4.77
C GLY A 509 4.97 -0.15 -4.29
N GLN A 510 6.24 -0.04 -4.68
CA GLN A 510 7.28 -0.98 -4.23
C GLN A 510 7.66 -0.80 -2.75
N THR A 511 7.55 0.41 -2.21
CA THR A 511 7.96 0.75 -0.84
C THR A 511 7.34 -0.14 0.23
N ILE A 512 6.04 -0.47 0.14
CA ILE A 512 5.38 -1.32 1.15
C ILE A 512 5.91 -2.77 1.11
N LYS A 513 6.30 -3.26 -0.07
CA LYS A 513 6.83 -4.62 -0.26
C LYS A 513 8.21 -4.76 0.37
N VAL A 514 9.07 -3.76 0.15
CA VAL A 514 10.39 -3.69 0.76
C VAL A 514 10.26 -3.50 2.28
N PHE A 515 9.40 -2.57 2.71
CA PHE A 515 9.16 -2.31 4.13
C PHE A 515 8.68 -3.56 4.88
N SER A 516 7.76 -4.34 4.31
CA SER A 516 7.28 -5.59 4.91
C SER A 516 8.41 -6.61 5.12
N GLN A 517 9.24 -6.82 4.10
CA GLN A 517 10.39 -7.73 4.18
C GLN A 517 11.44 -7.27 5.21
N ILE A 518 11.76 -5.96 5.24
CA ILE A 518 12.66 -5.38 6.24
C ILE A 518 12.11 -5.59 7.65
N LEU A 519 10.82 -5.32 7.86
CA LEU A 519 10.18 -5.48 9.18
C LEU A 519 10.24 -6.94 9.65
N ARG A 520 9.97 -7.90 8.75
CA ARG A 520 10.09 -9.34 9.03
C ARG A 520 11.52 -9.71 9.42
N LYS A 521 12.51 -9.29 8.63
CA LYS A 521 13.92 -9.61 8.91
C LYS A 521 14.44 -8.92 10.17
N ALA A 522 14.10 -7.65 10.38
CA ALA A 522 14.44 -6.89 11.58
C ALA A 522 13.91 -7.60 12.83
N ARG A 523 12.66 -8.07 12.81
CA ARG A 523 12.06 -8.84 13.89
C ARG A 523 12.81 -10.15 14.17
N GLN A 524 13.17 -10.93 13.16
CA GLN A 524 13.96 -12.16 13.32
C GLN A 524 15.33 -11.88 13.96
N MET A 525 15.90 -10.71 13.67
CA MET A 525 17.17 -10.23 14.23
C MET A 525 16.98 -9.39 15.51
N ASP A 526 15.77 -9.35 16.08
CA ASP A 526 15.42 -8.69 17.34
C ASP A 526 15.54 -7.15 17.35
N PHE A 527 15.42 -6.53 16.17
CA PHE A 527 15.35 -5.09 15.96
C PHE A 527 13.89 -4.59 15.85
N LEU A 528 13.65 -3.36 16.28
CA LEU A 528 12.41 -2.62 16.02
C LEU A 528 12.65 -1.51 14.99
N VAL A 529 11.69 -1.34 14.08
CA VAL A 529 11.75 -0.34 13.00
C VAL A 529 11.03 0.96 13.43
N PRO A 530 11.70 2.12 13.45
CA PRO A 530 11.06 3.38 13.81
C PRO A 530 10.04 3.83 12.76
N HIS A 531 8.98 4.50 13.20
CA HIS A 531 8.01 5.14 12.31
C HIS A 531 8.42 6.60 12.04
N THR A 532 9.12 6.84 10.93
CA THR A 532 9.69 8.15 10.56
C THR A 532 8.68 9.29 10.59
N ASN A 533 7.51 9.15 9.93
CA ASN A 533 6.49 10.21 9.84
C ASN A 533 5.95 10.73 11.19
N PHE A 534 6.05 9.95 12.27
CA PHE A 534 5.64 10.39 13.62
C PHE A 534 6.82 10.78 14.51
N ASN A 535 8.02 10.34 14.15
CA ASN A 535 9.23 10.49 14.95
C ASN A 535 10.09 11.67 14.52
N GLU A 536 9.99 12.08 13.26
CA GLU A 536 10.72 13.20 12.71
C GLU A 536 9.86 14.46 12.83
N ASP A 537 10.48 15.51 13.37
CA ASP A 537 9.95 16.87 13.31
C ASP A 537 10.45 17.43 11.96
N SER A 538 9.76 17.09 10.88
CA SER A 538 10.29 17.18 9.51
C SER A 538 10.41 18.59 8.94
N TYR A 539 9.81 19.59 9.58
CA TYR A 539 9.81 20.95 9.07
C TYR A 539 10.98 21.73 9.66
N SER A 540 12.01 21.95 8.84
CA SER A 540 13.12 22.84 9.16
C SER A 540 12.64 24.29 9.12
N ILE A 541 12.69 24.95 10.27
CA ILE A 541 12.34 26.36 10.43
C ILE A 541 13.61 27.07 10.91
N THR A 542 14.03 28.09 10.18
CA THR A 542 15.07 29.00 10.62
C THR A 542 14.44 30.07 11.52
N VAL A 543 15.03 30.23 12.70
CA VAL A 543 14.67 31.23 13.68
C VAL A 543 15.83 32.21 13.75
N LYS A 544 15.56 33.47 13.42
CA LYS A 544 16.51 34.56 13.61
C LYS A 544 16.10 35.36 14.83
N MET A 545 16.91 35.34 15.87
CA MET A 545 16.73 36.07 17.12
C MET A 545 17.04 37.56 16.95
N LYS A 546 16.46 38.41 17.80
CA LYS A 546 16.89 39.82 17.92
C LYS A 546 18.06 39.97 18.90
N GLU A 547 18.11 39.10 19.90
CA GLU A 547 19.19 39.05 20.87
C GLU A 547 20.32 38.13 20.38
N LEU A 548 21.56 38.50 20.72
CA LEU A 548 22.77 37.68 20.47
C LEU A 548 22.91 36.57 21.52
N ASP A 549 23.56 35.47 21.14
CA ASP A 549 23.96 34.35 22.00
C ASP A 549 22.82 33.70 22.79
N VAL A 550 21.59 33.71 22.25
CA VAL A 550 20.44 33.06 22.90
C VAL A 550 20.59 31.54 22.91
N PHE A 551 21.21 30.98 21.85
CA PHE A 551 21.46 29.56 21.68
C PHE A 551 22.97 29.27 21.62
N THR A 552 23.34 28.15 22.22
CA THR A 552 24.69 27.59 22.23
C THR A 552 24.66 26.17 21.68
N ASP A 553 25.81 25.60 21.31
CA ASP A 553 25.87 24.21 20.81
C ASP A 553 25.35 23.17 21.82
N GLU A 554 25.38 23.48 23.12
CA GLU A 554 24.80 22.64 24.19
C GLU A 554 23.27 22.55 24.12
N ASP A 555 22.65 23.47 23.39
CA ASP A 555 21.20 23.56 23.23
C ASP A 555 20.72 22.70 22.06
N ILE A 556 21.64 22.23 21.21
CA ILE A 556 21.35 21.30 20.12
C ILE A 556 20.66 20.06 20.69
N GLY A 557 19.45 19.83 20.21
CA GLY A 557 18.58 18.73 20.59
C GLY A 557 17.61 19.02 21.73
N GLN A 558 17.64 20.21 22.34
CA GLN A 558 16.64 20.65 23.30
C GLN A 558 15.36 21.11 22.61
N TYR A 559 14.22 20.96 23.29
CA TYR A 559 12.93 21.42 22.78
C TYR A 559 12.61 22.81 23.31
N ILE A 560 12.09 23.65 22.42
CA ILE A 560 11.69 25.02 22.67
C ILE A 560 10.24 25.22 22.25
N GLU A 561 9.60 26.22 22.85
CA GLU A 561 8.21 26.55 22.58
C GLU A 561 8.12 27.96 21.98
N ILE A 562 7.37 28.11 20.87
CA ILE A 562 7.18 29.38 20.17
C ILE A 562 5.68 29.64 20.06
N ASP A 563 5.21 30.75 20.64
CA ASP A 563 3.84 31.17 20.49
C ASP A 563 3.70 32.04 19.22
N LEU A 564 3.05 31.49 18.19
CA LEU A 564 2.75 32.22 16.96
C LEU A 564 1.54 33.15 17.12
N GLY A 565 0.84 33.09 18.25
CA GLY A 565 -0.42 33.80 18.46
C GLY A 565 -1.49 33.28 17.50
N ASN A 566 -2.36 34.18 17.08
CA ASN A 566 -3.51 33.90 16.21
C ASN A 566 -3.08 33.71 14.74
N VAL A 567 -3.25 32.51 14.20
CA VAL A 567 -2.87 32.12 12.84
C VAL A 567 -4.11 31.74 12.04
N LYS A 568 -4.21 32.14 10.77
CA LYS A 568 -5.29 31.71 9.87
C LYS A 568 -5.10 30.25 9.45
N THR A 569 -6.19 29.50 9.33
CA THR A 569 -6.17 28.14 8.77
C THR A 569 -5.77 28.16 7.30
N ALA A 570 -5.27 27.05 6.77
CA ALA A 570 -4.78 26.95 5.38
C ALA A 570 -5.85 27.28 4.32
N ASP A 571 -7.13 27.14 4.66
CA ASP A 571 -8.29 27.52 3.84
C ASP A 571 -8.79 28.96 4.10
N GLY A 572 -8.12 29.70 5.00
CA GLY A 572 -8.44 31.08 5.37
C GLY A 572 -9.71 31.26 6.21
N SER A 573 -10.39 30.18 6.60
CA SER A 573 -11.74 30.25 7.17
C SER A 573 -11.80 30.57 8.66
N LYS A 574 -10.75 30.26 9.43
CA LYS A 574 -10.72 30.46 10.90
C LYS A 574 -9.35 30.96 11.38
N THR A 575 -9.36 31.63 12.52
CA THR A 575 -8.15 32.04 13.23
C THR A 575 -8.02 31.21 14.49
N ILE A 576 -6.88 30.53 14.66
CA ILE A 576 -6.62 29.65 15.80
C ILE A 576 -5.29 30.08 16.44
N ARG A 577 -5.25 30.16 17.78
CA ARG A 577 -3.98 30.37 18.46
C ARG A 577 -3.09 29.14 18.28
N LYS A 578 -1.85 29.34 17.85
CA LYS A 578 -0.94 28.26 17.47
C LYS A 578 0.39 28.40 18.21
N THR A 579 0.80 27.32 18.85
CA THR A 579 2.12 27.19 19.49
C THR A 579 2.91 26.10 18.78
N ILE A 580 4.14 26.41 18.39
CA ILE A 580 5.10 25.46 17.83
C ILE A 580 5.97 24.93 18.97
N ASN A 581 6.09 23.61 19.05
CA ASN A 581 7.13 22.97 19.85
C ASN A 581 8.15 22.42 18.87
N ALA A 582 9.40 22.89 18.96
CA ALA A 582 10.43 22.53 18.01
C ALA A 582 11.71 22.12 18.72
N LYS A 583 12.46 21.24 18.09
CA LYS A 583 13.77 20.80 18.57
C LYS A 583 14.84 21.67 17.94
N VAL A 584 15.74 22.23 18.73
CA VAL A 584 16.95 22.88 18.21
C VAL A 584 17.77 21.84 17.44
N SER A 585 18.03 22.11 16.17
CA SER A 585 18.75 21.21 15.27
C SER A 585 20.19 21.64 15.08
N GLU A 586 20.39 22.93 14.84
CA GLU A 586 21.68 23.51 14.50
C GLU A 586 21.70 24.96 14.95
N VAL A 587 22.81 25.42 15.51
CA VAL A 587 23.07 26.83 15.76
C VAL A 587 23.99 27.30 14.63
N ILE A 588 23.49 28.20 13.77
CA ILE A 588 24.24 28.67 12.60
C ILE A 588 25.24 29.75 13.03
N ASP A 589 24.76 30.72 13.81
CA ASP A 589 25.52 31.86 14.29
C ASP A 589 24.89 32.42 15.58
N GLU A 590 25.48 33.49 16.12
CA GLU A 590 25.07 34.17 17.37
C GLU A 590 23.60 34.64 17.39
N THR A 591 22.93 34.74 16.24
CA THR A 591 21.52 35.15 16.13
C THR A 591 20.62 34.13 15.45
N THR A 592 21.16 33.09 14.82
CA THR A 592 20.41 32.25 13.91
C THR A 592 20.48 30.78 14.32
N VAL A 593 19.31 30.15 14.45
CA VAL A 593 19.17 28.75 14.83
C VAL A 593 18.20 28.05 13.89
N ILE A 594 18.51 26.82 13.50
CA ILE A 594 17.59 25.93 12.80
C ILE A 594 16.87 25.08 13.83
N ILE A 595 15.55 25.08 13.78
CA ILE A 595 14.70 24.26 14.62
C ILE A 595 13.89 23.30 13.75
N LEU A 596 13.67 22.10 14.26
CA LEU A 596 12.87 21.07 13.63
C LEU A 596 11.51 21.01 14.32
N SER A 597 10.46 21.23 13.55
CA SER A 597 9.08 21.33 14.01
C SER A 597 8.21 20.23 13.42
N ASP A 598 7.22 19.76 14.19
CA ASP A 598 6.15 18.87 13.71
C ASP A 598 5.04 19.62 12.96
N THR A 599 5.17 20.94 12.94
CA THR A 599 4.19 21.91 12.47
C THR A 599 4.81 22.69 11.31
N GLU A 600 4.24 22.49 10.12
CA GLU A 600 4.56 23.29 8.94
C GLU A 600 4.11 24.73 9.15
N ILE A 601 4.93 25.66 8.66
CA ILE A 601 4.56 27.04 8.42
C ILE A 601 4.62 27.27 6.91
N PHE A 602 3.58 27.89 6.37
CA PHE A 602 3.45 28.15 4.92
C PHE A 602 3.79 29.60 4.56
N GLU A 603 4.16 30.39 5.57
CA GLU A 603 4.45 31.81 5.50
C GLU A 603 5.44 32.18 6.60
N GLU A 604 6.05 33.35 6.46
CA GLU A 604 7.01 33.84 7.43
C GLU A 604 6.33 34.56 8.60
N TYR A 605 6.90 34.39 9.79
CA TYR A 605 6.43 35.09 10.99
C TYR A 605 7.49 36.04 11.52
N TYR A 606 7.06 37.20 11.98
CA TYR A 606 7.93 38.24 12.50
C TYR A 606 7.56 38.58 13.94
N ASN A 607 8.54 39.03 14.72
CA ASN A 607 8.35 39.54 16.09
C ASN A 607 7.56 38.57 16.99
N ARG A 608 7.89 37.27 16.94
CA ARG A 608 7.26 36.24 17.76
C ARG A 608 8.03 36.02 19.06
N LYS A 609 7.30 35.64 20.11
CA LYS A 609 7.90 35.31 21.41
C LYS A 609 8.26 33.84 21.43
N LEU A 610 9.53 33.56 21.67
CA LEU A 610 10.07 32.22 21.83
C LEU A 610 10.45 32.02 23.29
N LYS A 611 10.09 30.88 23.86
CA LYS A 611 10.41 30.53 25.24
C LYS A 611 11.55 29.52 25.27
N TYR A 612 12.71 29.98 25.73
CA TYR A 612 13.92 29.17 25.89
C TYR A 612 14.40 29.18 27.35
N ARG A 613 14.74 28.01 27.92
CA ARG A 613 15.11 27.88 29.35
C ARG A 613 14.16 28.59 30.34
N ARG A 614 12.86 28.67 29.99
CA ARG A 614 11.78 29.41 30.69
C ARG A 614 11.84 30.94 30.62
N GLN A 615 12.78 31.52 29.88
CA GLN A 615 12.86 32.95 29.55
C GLN A 615 12.21 33.23 28.18
N GLU A 616 11.60 34.40 28.03
CA GLU A 616 11.05 34.85 26.75
C GLU A 616 12.11 35.64 25.98
N HIS A 617 12.35 35.25 24.73
CA HIS A 617 13.25 35.90 23.79
C HIS A 617 12.47 36.33 22.54
N LEU A 618 12.87 37.45 21.93
CA LEU A 618 12.16 38.03 20.80
C LEU A 618 12.78 37.59 19.47
N VAL A 619 11.98 36.86 18.69
CA VAL A 619 12.37 36.41 17.36
C VAL A 619 12.18 37.54 16.36
N SER A 620 13.21 37.85 15.59
CA SER A 620 13.14 38.80 14.47
C SER A 620 12.32 38.22 13.31
N ARG A 621 12.60 36.97 12.92
CA ARG A 621 11.97 36.27 11.79
C ARG A 621 11.98 34.75 11.99
N LEU A 622 10.91 34.10 11.55
CA LEU A 622 10.72 32.65 11.41
C LEU A 622 10.36 32.35 9.97
N PHE A 623 11.09 31.45 9.33
CA PHE A 623 10.83 31.05 7.95
C PHE A 623 11.27 29.59 7.75
N THR A 624 10.62 28.88 6.84
CA THR A 624 11.07 27.55 6.44
C THR A 624 12.35 27.67 5.63
N ASN A 625 13.36 26.85 5.95
CA ASN A 625 14.50 26.65 5.06
C ASN A 625 14.02 25.79 3.89
N ASP A 626 13.34 26.45 2.96
CA ASP A 626 12.72 25.82 1.81
C ASP A 626 13.71 25.57 0.67
N ASP A 627 14.95 26.07 0.79
CA ASP A 627 16.00 25.99 -0.25
C ASP A 627 16.59 24.58 -0.48
N GLU A 628 16.26 23.58 0.35
CA GLU A 628 16.88 22.26 0.26
C GLU A 628 15.92 21.11 -0.10
N THR A 629 14.82 21.36 -0.83
CA THR A 629 13.83 20.30 -1.07
C THR A 629 14.04 19.43 -2.32
N ASP A 630 15.16 19.55 -3.04
CA ASP A 630 15.53 18.59 -4.08
C ASP A 630 17.06 18.39 -4.03
N ASN A 631 17.59 17.86 -2.92
CA ASN A 631 18.94 17.29 -2.92
C ASN A 631 18.89 15.99 -3.76
N SER A 632 18.91 16.12 -5.08
CA SER A 632 19.22 14.98 -5.93
C SER A 632 20.64 14.52 -5.59
N PHE A 633 20.85 13.22 -5.46
CA PHE A 633 22.17 12.65 -5.29
C PHE A 633 22.74 12.28 -6.66
N THR A 634 24.05 12.30 -6.81
CA THR A 634 24.67 11.89 -8.08
C THR A 634 24.39 10.42 -8.36
N GLY A 635 23.83 10.16 -9.54
CA GLY A 635 23.43 8.83 -9.99
C GLY A 635 24.59 8.00 -10.53
N ALA A 636 24.28 7.08 -11.45
CA ALA A 636 25.28 6.24 -12.08
C ALA A 636 26.17 7.02 -13.07
N THR A 637 27.45 6.67 -13.13
CA THR A 637 28.37 7.12 -14.18
C THR A 637 28.08 6.39 -15.49
N VAL A 638 28.00 7.13 -16.59
CA VAL A 638 27.95 6.59 -17.96
C VAL A 638 29.28 6.96 -18.63
N LEU A 639 29.98 5.96 -19.16
CA LEU A 639 31.23 6.20 -19.91
C LEU A 639 30.92 6.86 -21.25
N GLU A 640 31.81 7.73 -21.72
CA GLU A 640 31.68 8.35 -23.03
C GLU A 640 31.72 7.28 -24.13
N PRO A 641 30.68 7.17 -24.98
CA PRO A 641 30.62 6.12 -25.99
C PRO A 641 31.54 6.44 -27.17
N VAL A 642 32.30 5.44 -27.64
CA VAL A 642 32.97 5.49 -28.94
C VAL A 642 31.95 5.16 -30.02
N THR A 643 31.40 6.19 -30.65
CA THR A 643 30.32 6.06 -31.64
C THR A 643 30.85 5.52 -32.97
N GLY A 644 30.13 4.58 -33.57
CA GLY A 644 30.52 3.97 -34.83
C GLY A 644 29.65 2.75 -35.18
N MET A 645 29.78 2.27 -36.41
CA MET A 645 29.20 1.01 -36.86
C MET A 645 30.31 -0.06 -36.88
N TYR A 646 30.23 -1.01 -35.96
CA TYR A 646 31.22 -2.07 -35.80
C TYR A 646 30.80 -3.28 -36.65
N LEU A 647 31.41 -3.44 -37.82
CA LEU A 647 31.09 -4.53 -38.76
C LEU A 647 32.08 -5.71 -38.67
N ASP A 648 33.36 -5.41 -38.42
CA ASP A 648 34.44 -6.41 -38.45
C ASP A 648 34.87 -6.87 -37.04
N ASP A 649 34.43 -6.15 -35.99
CA ASP A 649 34.76 -6.41 -34.60
C ASP A 649 33.57 -6.98 -33.81
N ASN A 650 33.79 -8.08 -33.08
CA ASN A 650 32.81 -8.60 -32.14
C ASN A 650 32.87 -7.82 -30.81
N ILE A 651 31.74 -7.27 -30.37
CA ILE A 651 31.65 -6.56 -29.08
C ILE A 651 31.23 -7.51 -27.96
N ALA A 652 32.14 -7.75 -27.01
CA ALA A 652 31.82 -8.49 -25.80
C ALA A 652 31.08 -7.61 -24.79
N VAL A 653 29.95 -8.09 -24.27
CA VAL A 653 29.16 -7.38 -23.25
C VAL A 653 29.38 -8.05 -21.89
N LEU A 654 29.94 -7.30 -20.94
CA LEU A 654 30.18 -7.73 -19.57
C LEU A 654 29.28 -6.92 -18.62
N ASP A 655 28.55 -7.61 -17.74
CA ASP A 655 27.66 -7.01 -16.74
C ASP A 655 27.98 -7.52 -15.33
N PHE A 656 27.63 -6.73 -14.32
CA PHE A 656 27.61 -7.18 -12.93
C PHE A 656 26.23 -7.73 -12.57
N ALA A 657 26.16 -9.02 -12.24
CA ALA A 657 24.94 -9.64 -11.76
C ALA A 657 24.49 -9.05 -10.41
N SER A 658 23.39 -8.29 -10.39
CA SER A 658 22.83 -7.66 -9.18
C SER A 658 23.84 -6.76 -8.45
N LEU A 659 24.41 -5.78 -9.15
CA LEU A 659 25.44 -4.86 -8.64
C LEU A 659 25.10 -4.24 -7.28
N TYR A 660 23.98 -3.50 -7.17
CA TYR A 660 23.65 -2.76 -5.92
C TYR A 660 23.42 -3.68 -4.72
N PRO A 661 22.62 -4.77 -4.81
CA PRO A 661 22.52 -5.72 -3.71
C PRO A 661 23.87 -6.30 -3.28
N THR A 662 24.76 -6.57 -4.24
CA THR A 662 26.10 -7.12 -3.97
C THR A 662 26.98 -6.10 -3.25
N ILE A 663 26.90 -4.81 -3.60
CA ILE A 663 27.58 -3.72 -2.88
C ILE A 663 27.06 -3.64 -1.43
N MET A 664 25.74 -3.65 -1.25
CA MET A 664 25.13 -3.58 0.09
C MET A 664 25.54 -4.75 0.96
N ILE A 665 25.59 -5.97 0.41
CA ILE A 665 26.05 -7.16 1.12
C ILE A 665 27.55 -7.05 1.46
N SER A 666 28.38 -6.81 0.45
CA SER A 666 29.85 -6.85 0.59
C SER A 666 30.39 -5.79 1.55
N ARG A 667 29.77 -4.61 1.58
CA ARG A 667 30.13 -3.51 2.49
C ARG A 667 29.26 -3.46 3.75
N ASN A 668 28.34 -4.41 3.95
CA ASN A 668 27.42 -4.45 5.09
C ASN A 668 26.60 -3.16 5.30
N LEU A 669 26.12 -2.55 4.20
CA LEU A 669 25.39 -1.28 4.23
C LEU A 669 23.99 -1.48 4.81
N CYS A 670 23.73 -0.93 6.00
CA CYS A 670 22.45 -1.03 6.66
C CYS A 670 22.23 0.11 7.66
N TYR A 671 20.97 0.48 7.90
CA TYR A 671 20.59 1.40 8.97
C TYR A 671 21.21 1.05 10.32
N SER A 672 21.35 -0.24 10.65
CA SER A 672 21.89 -0.70 11.94
C SER A 672 23.42 -0.70 12.03
N THR A 673 24.13 -0.44 10.92
CA THR A 673 25.60 -0.52 10.85
C THR A 673 26.26 0.86 10.73
N PHE A 674 25.50 1.89 10.35
CA PHE A 674 25.97 3.27 10.33
C PHE A 674 26.27 3.81 11.74
N VAL A 675 27.50 4.25 11.99
CA VAL A 675 27.90 4.85 13.27
C VAL A 675 27.54 6.33 13.25
N LEU A 676 26.34 6.64 13.73
CA LEU A 676 25.81 8.02 13.79
C LEU A 676 26.07 8.75 15.12
N ASP A 677 26.61 8.05 16.12
CA ASP A 677 26.85 8.60 17.45
C ASP A 677 28.29 8.26 17.83
N GLU A 678 29.11 9.28 18.00
CA GLU A 678 30.56 9.19 18.15
C GLU A 678 30.99 8.32 19.32
N LYS A 679 30.16 8.19 20.36
CA LYS A 679 30.49 7.35 21.52
C LYS A 679 30.60 5.85 21.19
N TYR A 680 30.08 5.43 20.04
CA TYR A 680 30.23 4.05 19.56
C TYR A 680 31.34 3.91 18.52
N LEU A 681 32.14 4.95 18.27
CA LEU A 681 33.39 4.83 17.52
C LEU A 681 34.43 4.11 18.39
N ASN A 682 35.35 3.40 17.74
CA ASN A 682 36.50 2.76 18.39
C ASN A 682 36.13 1.83 19.55
N SER A 683 34.94 1.21 19.51
CA SER A 683 34.57 0.19 20.49
C SER A 683 35.50 -1.03 20.36
N PRO A 684 35.97 -1.62 21.47
CA PRO A 684 36.78 -2.83 21.44
C PRO A 684 36.05 -3.94 20.66
N ASP A 685 36.81 -4.71 19.89
CA ASP A 685 36.31 -5.84 19.08
C ASP A 685 35.19 -5.45 18.08
N VAL A 686 35.19 -4.21 17.57
CA VAL A 686 34.34 -3.79 16.45
C VAL A 686 35.21 -3.42 15.26
N ASN A 687 34.93 -4.02 14.10
CA ASN A 687 35.61 -3.70 12.84
C ASN A 687 34.87 -2.55 12.14
N TYR A 688 35.55 -1.45 11.87
CA TYR A 688 34.99 -0.27 11.21
C TYR A 688 35.57 -0.09 9.81
N GLU A 689 34.73 0.41 8.91
CA GLU A 689 35.14 0.87 7.59
C GLU A 689 34.62 2.29 7.40
N THR A 690 35.49 3.16 6.88
CA THR A 690 35.10 4.52 6.49
C THR A 690 34.97 4.58 4.99
N ILE A 691 33.78 4.95 4.51
CA ILE A 691 33.50 5.23 3.11
C ILE A 691 33.44 6.75 2.97
N ALA A 692 34.36 7.30 2.17
CA ALA A 692 34.40 8.72 1.90
C ALA A 692 34.50 8.98 0.39
N TRP A 693 33.76 9.98 -0.09
CA TRP A 693 33.85 10.46 -1.46
C TRP A 693 33.39 11.92 -1.52
N ASN A 694 33.85 12.62 -2.54
CA ASN A 694 33.44 13.99 -2.82
C ASN A 694 32.50 13.94 -4.03
N ASP A 695 31.47 14.77 -3.99
CA ASP A 695 30.44 14.81 -5.00
C ASP A 695 30.11 16.26 -5.38
N ASN A 696 29.49 16.44 -6.53
CA ASN A 696 28.96 17.72 -6.97
C ASN A 696 27.47 17.55 -7.26
N ILE A 697 26.65 18.02 -6.33
CA ILE A 697 25.20 17.81 -6.41
C ILE A 697 24.50 19.00 -7.07
N GLU A 698 23.51 18.67 -7.89
CA GLU A 698 22.63 19.63 -8.53
C GLU A 698 21.40 19.89 -7.65
N TYR A 699 21.07 21.17 -7.45
CA TYR A 699 19.91 21.60 -6.68
C TYR A 699 19.12 22.72 -7.38
N LYS A 700 17.82 22.81 -7.09
CA LYS A 700 16.92 23.86 -7.61
C LYS A 700 16.68 24.93 -6.55
N LEU A 701 16.70 26.18 -6.97
CA LEU A 701 16.23 27.29 -6.14
C LEU A 701 14.69 27.32 -6.18
N LYS A 702 14.01 27.54 -5.05
CA LYS A 702 12.55 27.77 -5.03
C LYS A 702 12.13 29.20 -5.39
N HIS A 703 13.10 30.11 -5.36
CA HIS A 703 12.89 31.53 -5.58
C HIS A 703 12.40 31.86 -7.00
N LYS A 704 11.75 33.02 -7.15
CA LYS A 704 11.36 33.59 -8.44
C LYS A 704 12.36 34.66 -8.86
N CYS A 705 12.50 34.84 -10.15
CA CYS A 705 13.40 35.80 -10.73
C CYS A 705 13.00 37.23 -10.36
N GLU A 706 13.96 37.96 -9.80
CA GLU A 706 13.82 39.32 -9.28
C GLU A 706 14.22 40.40 -10.30
N ALA A 707 14.70 39.99 -11.47
CA ALA A 707 15.08 40.92 -12.52
C ALA A 707 13.86 41.64 -13.09
N ILE A 708 14.03 42.94 -13.39
CA ILE A 708 13.01 43.76 -14.05
C ILE A 708 13.02 43.47 -15.55
N GLY A 709 11.84 43.19 -16.11
CA GLY A 709 11.67 42.94 -17.55
C GLY A 709 12.12 44.15 -18.38
N LYS A 710 13.02 43.91 -19.35
CA LYS A 710 13.57 44.96 -20.22
C LYS A 710 12.77 45.17 -21.54
N SER A 711 11.90 44.22 -21.91
CA SER A 711 11.09 44.26 -23.14
C SER A 711 9.81 43.42 -23.03
N GLY A 712 8.82 43.66 -23.89
CA GLY A 712 7.54 42.92 -23.91
C GLY A 712 6.47 43.44 -22.94
N LYS A 713 5.42 42.63 -22.70
CA LYS A 713 4.26 42.98 -21.84
C LYS A 713 4.60 43.21 -20.36
N THR A 714 5.75 42.72 -19.88
CA THR A 714 6.22 42.83 -18.49
C THR A 714 7.36 43.85 -18.32
N LYS A 715 7.50 44.79 -19.26
CA LYS A 715 8.56 45.81 -19.23
C LYS A 715 8.35 46.74 -18.03
N GLY A 716 9.32 46.80 -17.12
CA GLY A 716 9.23 47.57 -15.87
C GLY A 716 8.71 46.79 -14.66
N GLU A 717 8.25 45.55 -14.86
CA GLU A 717 7.78 44.67 -13.77
C GLU A 717 8.80 43.59 -13.42
N ILE A 718 8.73 43.05 -12.20
CA ILE A 718 9.57 41.94 -11.74
C ILE A 718 9.20 40.65 -12.50
N CYS A 719 10.20 39.92 -12.99
CA CYS A 719 10.02 38.79 -13.89
C CYS A 719 9.12 37.67 -13.33
N GLY A 720 9.26 37.30 -12.04
CA GLY A 720 8.38 36.33 -11.39
C GLY A 720 8.46 34.87 -11.89
N LYS A 721 9.31 34.56 -12.87
CA LYS A 721 9.55 33.19 -13.39
C LYS A 721 10.44 32.40 -12.43
N GLN A 722 10.41 31.06 -12.49
CA GLN A 722 11.32 30.21 -11.70
C GLN A 722 12.78 30.66 -11.83
N ALA A 723 13.43 30.95 -10.71
CA ALA A 723 14.85 31.23 -10.68
C ALA A 723 15.66 29.93 -10.72
N TYR A 724 16.81 30.00 -11.36
CA TYR A 724 17.76 28.90 -11.48
C TYR A 724 19.16 29.29 -10.98
N PHE A 725 19.42 30.59 -10.84
CA PHE A 725 20.72 31.11 -10.45
C PHE A 725 20.57 32.19 -9.38
N GLU A 726 21.52 32.19 -8.46
CA GLU A 726 21.73 33.25 -7.47
C GLU A 726 23.04 33.94 -7.81
N ILE A 727 23.01 35.26 -7.91
CA ILE A 727 24.17 36.11 -8.21
C ILE A 727 24.02 37.35 -7.32
N ASP A 728 25.02 37.65 -6.50
CA ASP A 728 25.04 38.82 -5.59
C ASP A 728 23.76 38.96 -4.73
N ASN A 729 23.33 37.87 -4.09
CA ASN A 729 22.11 37.77 -3.27
C ASN A 729 20.80 38.14 -4.00
N LYS A 730 20.75 37.94 -5.33
CA LYS A 730 19.53 38.12 -6.14
C LYS A 730 19.27 36.91 -7.02
N TYR A 731 17.99 36.67 -7.31
CA TYR A 731 17.55 35.47 -8.02
C TYR A 731 17.22 35.73 -9.49
N TYR A 732 17.75 34.88 -10.37
CA TYR A 732 17.65 35.05 -11.82
C TYR A 732 17.12 33.79 -12.51
N CYS A 733 16.25 33.98 -13.50
CA CYS A 733 15.85 32.93 -14.44
C CYS A 733 16.80 32.90 -15.64
N ARG A 734 16.74 31.85 -16.46
CA ARG A 734 17.59 31.67 -17.67
C ARG A 734 17.60 32.86 -18.65
N ILE A 735 16.54 33.66 -18.67
CA ILE A 735 16.44 34.83 -19.56
C ILE A 735 17.19 36.03 -18.99
N HIS A 736 17.19 36.16 -17.66
CA HIS A 736 17.78 37.29 -16.94
C HIS A 736 19.10 36.94 -16.25
N ASP A 737 19.65 35.76 -16.51
CA ASP A 737 20.96 35.35 -16.01
C ASP A 737 22.04 36.33 -16.51
N LEU A 738 22.71 36.99 -15.56
CA LEU A 738 23.77 37.95 -15.83
C LEU A 738 25.03 37.27 -16.38
N ASN A 739 25.24 35.98 -16.07
CA ASN A 739 26.39 35.19 -16.44
C ASN A 739 26.13 34.25 -17.64
N LYS A 740 25.07 34.51 -18.41
CA LYS A 740 24.67 33.65 -19.54
C LYS A 740 25.78 33.36 -20.57
N LYS A 741 26.79 34.23 -20.68
CA LYS A 741 27.92 34.04 -21.61
C LYS A 741 28.96 33.02 -21.11
N SER A 742 29.00 32.73 -19.82
CA SER A 742 29.95 31.79 -19.20
C SER A 742 29.31 30.45 -18.79
N ARG A 743 27.99 30.31 -18.98
CA ARG A 743 27.21 29.11 -18.62
C ARG A 743 26.59 28.46 -19.84
N SER A 744 26.37 27.14 -19.79
CA SER A 744 25.75 26.42 -20.91
C SER A 744 24.26 26.76 -21.05
N SER A 745 23.70 26.65 -22.25
CA SER A 745 22.28 26.94 -22.50
C SER A 745 21.30 26.03 -21.77
N ASP A 746 21.76 24.84 -21.37
CA ASP A 746 20.94 23.77 -20.80
C ASP A 746 21.07 23.62 -19.28
N GLU A 747 21.92 24.44 -18.65
CA GLU A 747 22.09 24.47 -17.20
C GLU A 747 20.79 24.98 -16.52
N LYS A 748 20.18 24.14 -15.69
CA LYS A 748 18.90 24.39 -15.00
C LYS A 748 19.00 24.19 -13.49
N PHE A 749 20.22 24.10 -12.97
CA PHE A 749 20.49 23.76 -11.58
C PHE A 749 21.73 24.50 -11.10
N GLN A 750 21.76 24.82 -9.81
CA GLN A 750 22.98 25.21 -9.15
C GLN A 750 23.76 23.97 -8.74
N LYS A 751 25.08 24.12 -8.62
CA LYS A 751 26.01 23.06 -8.27
C LYS A 751 26.74 23.41 -6.98
N ARG A 752 26.80 22.47 -6.04
CA ARG A 752 27.65 22.59 -4.85
C ARG A 752 28.46 21.33 -4.64
N ASN A 753 29.69 21.49 -4.17
CA ASN A 753 30.51 20.38 -3.74
C ASN A 753 30.01 19.89 -2.38
N VAL A 754 29.92 18.58 -2.22
CA VAL A 754 29.51 17.93 -0.98
C VAL A 754 30.48 16.80 -0.71
N ASP A 755 31.03 16.78 0.50
CA ASP A 755 31.92 15.72 0.95
C ASP A 755 31.13 14.75 1.83
N TYR A 756 31.12 13.48 1.44
CA TYR A 756 30.48 12.42 2.19
C TYR A 756 31.54 11.62 2.95
N LYS A 757 31.32 11.40 4.24
CA LYS A 757 32.18 10.57 5.09
C LYS A 757 31.32 9.76 6.07
N TYR A 758 31.09 8.50 5.73
CA TYR A 758 30.29 7.59 6.55
C TYR A 758 31.17 6.52 7.17
N THR A 759 31.01 6.31 8.48
CA THR A 759 31.63 5.17 9.18
C THR A 759 30.58 4.08 9.35
N ILE A 760 30.92 2.88 8.92
CA ILE A 760 30.07 1.69 8.99
C ILE A 760 30.78 0.57 9.72
N VAL A 761 30.00 -0.30 10.35
CA VAL A 761 30.53 -1.49 11.03
C VAL A 761 30.52 -2.69 10.10
N GLN A 762 31.64 -3.40 10.03
CA GLN A 762 31.80 -4.63 9.27
C GLN A 762 31.46 -5.88 10.11
N PRO A 763 30.83 -6.89 9.49
CA PRO A 763 30.52 -8.13 10.17
C PRO A 763 31.82 -8.91 10.38
N HIS A 764 31.95 -9.55 11.53
CA HIS A 764 33.10 -10.39 11.84
C HIS A 764 32.67 -11.56 12.72
N LYS A 765 33.55 -12.56 12.86
CA LYS A 765 33.31 -13.67 13.78
C LYS A 765 33.74 -13.26 15.17
N ASP A 766 32.83 -13.41 16.11
CA ASP A 766 33.12 -13.31 17.53
C ASP A 766 34.20 -14.33 17.91
N LYS A 767 35.21 -13.89 18.66
CA LYS A 767 36.38 -14.71 18.99
C LYS A 767 36.06 -15.84 19.97
N GLU A 768 35.01 -15.69 20.78
CA GLU A 768 34.64 -16.63 21.83
C GLU A 768 33.59 -17.63 21.33
N THR A 769 32.55 -17.14 20.65
CA THR A 769 31.41 -17.96 20.20
C THR A 769 31.56 -18.47 18.77
N GLY A 770 32.39 -17.81 17.94
CA GLY A 770 32.51 -18.11 16.51
C GLY A 770 31.34 -17.60 15.65
N ASP A 771 30.32 -17.01 16.28
CA ASP A 771 29.14 -16.47 15.60
C ASP A 771 29.46 -15.19 14.82
N VAL A 772 28.74 -14.96 13.73
CA VAL A 772 28.87 -13.72 12.96
C VAL A 772 28.11 -12.59 13.65
N VAL A 773 28.84 -11.61 14.19
CA VAL A 773 28.30 -10.43 14.87
C VAL A 773 28.26 -9.21 13.93
N ASN A 774 27.50 -8.19 14.33
CA ASN A 774 27.36 -6.91 13.62
C ASN A 774 26.88 -6.97 12.16
N LYS A 775 26.28 -8.10 11.76
CA LYS A 775 25.63 -8.19 10.45
C LYS A 775 24.39 -7.31 10.37
N GLY A 776 24.33 -6.47 9.35
CA GLY A 776 23.19 -5.58 9.09
C GLY A 776 21.94 -6.35 8.67
N VAL A 777 20.76 -5.79 8.99
CA VAL A 777 19.46 -6.38 8.62
C VAL A 777 19.26 -6.46 7.11
N LEU A 778 19.64 -5.42 6.37
CA LEU A 778 19.51 -5.37 4.91
C LEU A 778 20.44 -6.39 4.22
N PRO A 779 21.75 -6.44 4.50
CA PRO A 779 22.63 -7.50 4.01
C PRO A 779 22.11 -8.91 4.30
N ALA A 780 21.64 -9.16 5.53
CA ALA A 780 21.09 -10.44 5.92
C ALA A 780 19.81 -10.81 5.15
N LEU A 781 18.94 -9.83 4.85
CA LEU A 781 17.76 -10.03 4.00
C LEU A 781 18.16 -10.36 2.55
N LEU A 782 19.08 -9.60 1.98
CA LEU A 782 19.50 -9.76 0.59
C LEU A 782 20.20 -11.11 0.36
N GLU A 783 21.02 -11.56 1.31
CA GLU A 783 21.62 -12.89 1.26
C GLU A 783 20.57 -14.01 1.36
N GLU A 784 19.57 -13.87 2.26
CA GLU A 784 18.46 -14.83 2.36
C GLU A 784 17.72 -14.93 1.02
N LEU A 785 17.36 -13.79 0.42
CA LEU A 785 16.71 -13.74 -0.89
C LEU A 785 17.59 -14.34 -1.99
N TYR A 786 18.90 -14.09 -1.97
CA TYR A 786 19.81 -14.64 -2.98
C TYR A 786 19.95 -16.17 -2.84
N ALA A 787 20.12 -16.66 -1.62
CA ALA A 787 20.19 -18.09 -1.32
C ALA A 787 18.89 -18.79 -1.70
N GLU A 788 17.75 -18.20 -1.36
CA GLU A 788 16.44 -18.72 -1.68
C GLU A 788 16.22 -18.77 -3.20
N ARG A 789 16.57 -17.71 -3.92
CA ARG A 789 16.48 -17.70 -5.39
C ARG A 789 17.32 -18.81 -6.02
N LYS A 790 18.50 -19.09 -5.47
CA LYS A 790 19.37 -20.17 -5.95
C LYS A 790 18.75 -21.55 -5.66
N ARG A 791 18.13 -21.73 -4.48
CA ARG A 791 17.38 -22.94 -4.12
C ARG A 791 16.22 -23.17 -5.08
N VAL A 792 15.34 -22.18 -5.23
CA VAL A 792 14.16 -22.22 -6.11
C VAL A 792 14.55 -22.56 -7.54
N LYS A 793 15.63 -21.97 -8.08
CA LYS A 793 16.12 -22.32 -9.43
C LYS A 793 16.56 -23.78 -9.56
N ARG A 794 17.18 -24.35 -8.53
CA ARG A 794 17.58 -25.78 -8.55
C ARG A 794 16.35 -26.68 -8.51
N GLU A 795 15.38 -26.35 -7.66
CA GLU A 795 14.10 -27.06 -7.58
C GLU A 795 13.33 -26.96 -8.90
N MET A 796 13.35 -25.81 -9.57
CA MET A 796 12.72 -25.58 -10.87
C MET A 796 13.30 -26.50 -11.95
N VAL A 797 14.64 -26.61 -12.02
CA VAL A 797 15.32 -27.53 -12.95
C VAL A 797 14.96 -28.98 -12.64
N LYS A 798 14.86 -29.35 -11.36
CA LYS A 798 14.43 -30.69 -10.95
C LYS A 798 12.99 -30.96 -11.36
N ALA A 799 12.06 -30.03 -11.11
CA ALA A 799 10.66 -30.15 -11.49
C ALA A 799 10.49 -30.30 -13.02
N ALA A 800 11.28 -29.58 -13.81
CA ALA A 800 11.33 -29.72 -15.26
C ALA A 800 11.81 -31.12 -15.68
N ALA A 801 12.87 -31.64 -15.04
CA ALA A 801 13.38 -32.98 -15.28
C ALA A 801 12.36 -34.09 -14.90
N ASP A 802 11.61 -33.87 -13.82
CA ASP A 802 10.54 -34.76 -13.34
C ASP A 802 9.22 -34.61 -14.16
N GLY A 803 9.16 -33.69 -15.12
CA GLY A 803 7.98 -33.43 -15.96
C GLY A 803 6.83 -32.70 -15.24
N ASN A 804 7.05 -32.18 -14.03
CA ASN A 804 6.04 -31.46 -13.26
C ASN A 804 5.95 -29.99 -13.68
N LYS A 805 5.21 -29.74 -14.77
CA LYS A 805 5.04 -28.40 -15.36
C LYS A 805 4.40 -27.37 -14.42
N LEU A 806 3.46 -27.80 -13.56
CA LEU A 806 2.82 -26.89 -12.61
C LEU A 806 3.83 -26.38 -11.59
N LEU A 807 4.60 -27.30 -11.00
CA LEU A 807 5.64 -26.95 -10.03
C LEU A 807 6.73 -26.10 -10.67
N GLU A 808 7.19 -26.45 -11.88
CA GLU A 808 8.15 -25.64 -12.64
C GLU A 808 7.66 -24.20 -12.83
N SER A 809 6.40 -24.03 -13.24
CA SER A 809 5.77 -22.72 -13.46
C SER A 809 5.65 -21.90 -12.18
N ILE A 810 5.30 -22.55 -11.06
CA ILE A 810 5.26 -21.93 -9.73
C ILE A 810 6.66 -21.44 -9.36
N LEU A 811 7.68 -22.29 -9.50
CA LEU A 811 9.06 -21.98 -9.11
C LEU A 811 9.69 -20.90 -9.99
N ASP A 812 9.39 -20.86 -11.30
CA ASP A 812 9.83 -19.76 -12.16
C ASP A 812 9.19 -18.43 -11.73
N SER A 813 7.89 -18.43 -11.45
CA SER A 813 7.19 -17.27 -10.90
C SER A 813 7.82 -16.79 -9.59
N THR A 814 8.18 -17.72 -8.69
CA THR A 814 8.87 -17.42 -7.43
C THR A 814 10.27 -16.83 -7.65
N GLN A 815 11.11 -17.39 -8.53
CA GLN A 815 12.46 -16.84 -8.73
C GLN A 815 12.45 -15.46 -9.40
N LEU A 816 11.46 -15.19 -10.26
CA LEU A 816 11.24 -13.87 -10.86
C LEU A 816 10.77 -12.86 -9.80
N ALA A 817 9.83 -13.25 -8.93
CA ALA A 817 9.39 -12.42 -7.80
C ALA A 817 10.57 -12.05 -6.89
N ILE A 818 11.42 -13.02 -6.53
CA ILE A 818 12.63 -12.76 -5.72
C ILE A 818 13.60 -11.83 -6.46
N LYS A 819 13.78 -12.02 -7.78
CA LYS A 819 14.63 -11.12 -8.59
C LYS A 819 14.13 -9.68 -8.56
N VAL A 820 12.82 -9.47 -8.61
CA VAL A 820 12.21 -8.14 -8.50
C VAL A 820 12.42 -7.57 -7.11
N SER A 821 12.19 -8.36 -6.05
CA SER A 821 12.43 -7.93 -4.66
C SER A 821 13.88 -7.59 -4.36
N LEU A 822 14.85 -8.27 -4.99
CA LEU A 822 16.27 -7.95 -4.83
C LEU A 822 16.65 -6.60 -5.46
N LYS A 823 15.94 -6.16 -6.50
CA LYS A 823 16.24 -4.92 -7.22
C LYS A 823 15.58 -3.69 -6.60
N ASN A 824 14.43 -3.87 -5.96
CA ASN A 824 13.69 -2.82 -5.26
C ASN A 824 14.22 -2.65 -3.85
#